data_AF-A0A8H9C3S8-F1
#
_entry.id   AF-A0A8H9C3S8-F1
#
_cell.length_a   1.000
_cell.length_b   1.000
_cell.length_c   1.000
_cell.angle_alpha   90.00
_cell.angle_beta   90.00
_cell.angle_gamma   90.00
#
_symmetry.space_group_name_H-M   'P 1'
#
loop_
_entity.id
_entity.type
_entity.pdbx_description
1 polymer ?
#
loop_
_entity_poly.entity_id
_entity_poly.type
_entity_poly.pdbx_seq_one_letter_code
_entity_poly.pdbx_strand_id
1 'polypeptide(L)'
;MRGDLPLALKGAEAFIMVAPAVPRPASYLLSPELLAWAPEATARDLALWETLLTLAQAPDGSVQDLQLPRIAGVRQALAALSASGRQAQPRELVDSLHRLFGRERAPLKLKGEFGYRLPSFLGDVLVPGRYGHLDLVTLARFRHRASALLYRRLVGELAAAKARYVAGGAPHLIELTPTQLATTMGLPAEIRVGQLKAAYLTPTLAEIAAHVRAFRVVAEEVHGEKRPGQLHAPLERVVLAIELLPPERLDAVPVRRLPREDFAFLLQQGDAARYRVSGKTLARVSALFAGRSLPGAKAGPGPAVASDVQTRLDLWLAALNEALTGVPVTPEAETRAYRGARLLAAIETEGVDLSFIGFHREEADAPDLQPALDCDAGVRVRVDARKARADRRKAEDRAQANDARRDVRAKRAAGEAPAPIPRETVKVTTPAPAPASAAPSAPELARPDPDAVARAMAILSTPEAKREAKDLGWYWQYGLEFPLTQAGRIGRVFLRAEFKARFPLLHEADALLGQPYRRSVILLSKLLGVTKDNLDNDERLTPHPCIDLDLAEGCALVLGKSFAFAVEGGRLDGLVDRLAEDRERMLGQANKALAEWKDRQRKLARAAARPRPEPPTPAIHCEVRRNALGVYERVDD
;
A
#
# COMPACT_ATOMS: atom_id res chain seq x y z
N MET A 1 19.79 3.49 -4.95
CA MET A 1 19.90 4.25 -3.68
C MET A 1 18.51 4.47 -3.11
N ARG A 2 18.32 4.41 -1.79
CA ARG A 2 17.05 4.72 -1.11
C ARG A 2 17.22 5.99 -0.28
N GLY A 3 16.27 6.92 -0.38
CA GLY A 3 16.38 8.26 0.20
C GLY A 3 17.15 9.23 -0.72
N ASP A 4 16.82 10.51 -0.65
CA ASP A 4 17.46 11.58 -1.41
C ASP A 4 18.79 11.98 -0.72
N LEU A 5 19.92 11.46 -1.21
CA LEU A 5 21.23 11.72 -0.63
C LEU A 5 21.62 13.22 -0.72
N PRO A 6 21.44 13.93 -1.84
CA PRO A 6 21.61 15.38 -1.88
C PRO A 6 20.84 16.14 -0.78
N LEU A 7 19.58 15.74 -0.52
CA LEU A 7 18.79 16.31 0.57
C LEU A 7 19.35 15.94 1.95
N ALA A 8 19.72 14.68 2.15
CA ALA A 8 20.28 14.17 3.41
C ALA A 8 21.56 14.92 3.79
N LEU A 9 22.42 15.25 2.82
CA LEU A 9 23.72 15.89 3.05
C LEU A 9 23.66 17.40 3.29
N LYS A 10 22.45 18.02 3.32
CA LYS A 10 22.29 19.44 3.66
C LYS A 10 22.63 19.75 5.12
N GLY A 11 22.52 18.78 6.02
CA GLY A 11 22.81 18.95 7.44
C GLY A 11 22.59 17.67 8.25
N ALA A 12 23.05 17.64 9.50
CA ALA A 12 22.99 16.45 10.36
C ALA A 12 21.55 15.97 10.63
N GLU A 13 20.63 16.91 10.88
CA GLU A 13 19.22 16.61 11.13
C GLU A 13 18.52 16.05 9.88
N ALA A 14 18.79 16.65 8.71
CA ALA A 14 18.32 16.14 7.43
C ALA A 14 18.89 14.73 7.15
N PHE A 15 20.15 14.48 7.50
CA PHE A 15 20.77 13.17 7.32
C PHE A 15 20.05 12.09 8.14
N ILE A 16 19.71 12.40 9.40
CA ILE A 16 18.95 11.51 10.29
C ILE A 16 17.52 11.30 9.78
N MET A 17 16.83 12.37 9.40
CA MET A 17 15.45 12.31 8.92
C MET A 17 15.32 11.53 7.61
N VAL A 18 16.20 11.82 6.65
CA VAL A 18 16.20 11.12 5.36
C VAL A 18 16.74 9.70 5.51
N ALA A 19 17.62 9.41 6.46
CA ALA A 19 18.28 8.12 6.70
C ALA A 19 18.63 7.33 5.41
N PRO A 20 19.51 7.88 4.56
CA PRO A 20 19.78 7.32 3.25
C PRO A 20 20.36 5.90 3.37
N ALA A 21 19.90 4.99 2.50
CA ALA A 21 20.43 3.64 2.41
C ALA A 21 21.03 3.37 1.02
N VAL A 22 22.26 2.86 1.01
CA VAL A 22 23.09 2.74 -0.20
C VAL A 22 23.23 1.28 -0.62
N PRO A 23 23.00 0.96 -1.91
CA PRO A 23 23.16 -0.40 -2.41
C PRO A 23 24.66 -0.74 -2.51
N ARG A 24 25.01 -1.94 -2.06
CA ARG A 24 26.36 -2.48 -2.10
C ARG A 24 26.35 -3.94 -2.51
N PRO A 25 27.20 -4.36 -3.47
CA PRO A 25 27.22 -5.75 -3.89
C PRO A 25 27.73 -6.64 -2.76
N ALA A 26 27.22 -7.88 -2.69
CA ALA A 26 27.61 -8.84 -1.67
C ALA A 26 29.11 -9.12 -1.70
N SER A 27 29.72 -9.16 -2.89
CA SER A 27 31.18 -9.28 -3.08
C SER A 27 31.95 -8.21 -2.31
N TYR A 28 31.51 -6.95 -2.39
CA TYR A 28 32.08 -5.86 -1.60
C TYR A 28 31.81 -6.06 -0.12
N LEU A 29 30.55 -6.24 0.29
CA LEU A 29 30.16 -6.32 1.70
C LEU A 29 30.89 -7.43 2.47
N LEU A 30 31.15 -8.55 1.80
CA LEU A 30 31.83 -9.72 2.37
C LEU A 30 33.36 -9.68 2.19
N SER A 31 33.91 -8.72 1.43
CA SER A 31 35.35 -8.61 1.19
C SER A 31 36.11 -8.17 2.45
N PRO A 32 37.24 -8.83 2.77
CA PRO A 32 38.13 -8.43 3.86
C PRO A 32 39.03 -7.23 3.49
N GLU A 33 39.06 -6.79 2.24
CA GLU A 33 40.03 -5.78 1.78
C GLU A 33 39.84 -4.41 2.45
N LEU A 34 38.60 -4.04 2.80
CA LEU A 34 38.35 -2.80 3.53
C LEU A 34 39.00 -2.81 4.92
N LEU A 35 38.99 -3.97 5.59
CA LEU A 35 39.66 -4.15 6.89
C LEU A 35 41.18 -4.01 6.76
N ALA A 36 41.74 -4.59 5.69
CA ALA A 36 43.16 -4.52 5.40
C ALA A 36 43.60 -3.10 5.00
N TRP A 37 42.76 -2.38 4.25
CA TRP A 37 43.05 -1.02 3.76
C TRP A 37 43.04 0.03 4.86
N ALA A 38 42.03 0.00 5.75
CA ALA A 38 41.86 0.98 6.80
C ALA A 38 41.84 0.32 8.19
N PRO A 39 42.99 -0.20 8.67
CA PRO A 39 43.08 -0.94 9.93
C PRO A 39 42.80 -0.07 11.16
N GLU A 40 42.98 1.25 11.07
CA GLU A 40 42.75 2.20 12.15
C GLU A 40 41.37 2.89 12.11
N ALA A 41 40.54 2.59 11.09
CA ALA A 41 39.25 3.25 10.93
C ALA A 41 38.30 2.95 12.09
N THR A 42 37.71 4.01 12.64
CA THR A 42 36.62 3.94 13.63
C THR A 42 35.27 3.69 12.95
N ALA A 43 34.22 3.42 13.73
CA ALA A 43 32.86 3.25 13.19
C ALA A 43 32.38 4.47 12.38
N ARG A 44 32.67 5.69 12.86
CA ARG A 44 32.33 6.95 12.17
C ARG A 44 33.12 7.13 10.88
N ASP A 45 34.39 6.71 10.87
CA ASP A 45 35.21 6.73 9.65
C ASP A 45 34.62 5.79 8.59
N LEU A 46 34.11 4.61 8.99
CA LEU A 46 33.44 3.68 8.07
C LEU A 46 32.13 4.25 7.50
N ALA A 47 31.37 5.02 8.28
CA ALA A 47 30.19 5.72 7.78
C ALA A 47 30.54 6.84 6.79
N LEU A 48 31.60 7.61 7.09
CA LEU A 48 32.15 8.60 6.16
C LEU A 48 32.63 7.93 4.87
N TRP A 49 33.36 6.82 4.98
CA TRP A 49 33.83 6.03 3.86
C TRP A 49 32.68 5.62 2.93
N GLU A 50 31.61 5.03 3.48
CA GLU A 50 30.46 4.62 2.68
C GLU A 50 29.74 5.81 2.04
N THR A 51 29.72 6.97 2.71
CA THR A 51 29.16 8.20 2.15
C THR A 51 30.00 8.71 0.97
N LEU A 52 31.32 8.79 1.13
CA LEU A 52 32.23 9.25 0.08
C LEU A 52 32.25 8.30 -1.12
N LEU A 53 32.26 6.98 -0.87
CA LEU A 53 32.14 5.98 -1.93
C LEU A 53 30.85 6.17 -2.73
N THR A 54 29.74 6.47 -2.05
CA THR A 54 28.46 6.75 -2.71
C THR A 54 28.49 8.01 -3.57
N LEU A 55 29.15 9.07 -3.09
CA LEU A 55 29.31 10.31 -3.85
C LEU A 55 30.20 10.13 -5.10
N ALA A 56 31.12 9.18 -5.05
CA ALA A 56 32.01 8.85 -6.16
C ALA A 56 31.39 7.89 -7.20
N GLN A 57 30.26 7.24 -6.87
CA GLN A 57 29.58 6.30 -7.76
C GLN A 57 28.69 7.02 -8.77
N ALA A 58 28.68 6.53 -10.00
CA ALA A 58 27.71 6.94 -11.01
C ALA A 58 26.30 6.44 -10.64
N PRO A 59 25.22 6.98 -11.27
CA PRO A 59 23.84 6.56 -10.98
C PRO A 59 23.56 5.06 -11.18
N ASP A 60 24.34 4.39 -12.02
CA ASP A 60 24.29 2.95 -12.27
C ASP A 60 25.04 2.13 -11.20
N GLY A 61 25.67 2.78 -10.22
CA GLY A 61 26.44 2.18 -9.14
C GLY A 61 27.86 1.78 -9.53
N SER A 62 28.28 2.03 -10.78
CA SER A 62 29.65 1.80 -11.23
C SER A 62 30.57 2.90 -10.70
N VAL A 63 31.85 2.55 -10.49
CA VAL A 63 32.90 3.54 -10.29
C VAL A 63 33.80 3.50 -11.51
N GLN A 64 33.47 4.31 -12.52
CA GLN A 64 34.38 4.53 -13.65
C GLN A 64 35.62 5.27 -13.14
N ASP A 65 36.81 4.85 -13.57
CA ASP A 65 38.08 5.50 -13.25
C ASP A 65 38.37 5.66 -11.75
N LEU A 66 38.41 4.54 -11.02
CA LEU A 66 38.74 4.48 -9.57
C LEU A 66 40.01 5.24 -9.18
N GLN A 67 40.97 5.39 -10.11
CA GLN A 67 42.25 6.06 -9.90
C GLN A 67 42.17 7.59 -9.97
N LEU A 68 41.08 8.15 -10.50
CA LEU A 68 40.95 9.60 -10.62
C LEU A 68 40.66 10.24 -9.25
N PRO A 69 41.30 11.39 -8.95
CA PRO A 69 40.98 12.14 -7.75
C PRO A 69 39.52 12.62 -7.77
N ARG A 70 38.86 12.48 -6.63
CA ARG A 70 37.48 12.92 -6.38
C ARG A 70 37.48 14.11 -5.45
N ILE A 71 36.47 14.96 -5.59
CA ILE A 71 36.28 16.15 -4.76
C ILE A 71 34.98 15.98 -3.96
N ALA A 72 35.02 16.30 -2.67
CA ALA A 72 33.83 16.34 -1.83
C ALA A 72 33.79 17.62 -0.97
N GLY A 73 32.57 18.09 -0.70
CA GLY A 73 32.35 19.26 0.16
C GLY A 73 32.52 18.92 1.65
N VAL A 74 33.22 19.79 2.39
CA VAL A 74 33.46 19.60 3.83
C VAL A 74 32.14 19.51 4.61
N ARG A 75 31.15 20.36 4.30
CA ARG A 75 29.81 20.30 4.94
C ARG A 75 29.10 18.97 4.76
N GLN A 76 29.17 18.39 3.57
CA GLN A 76 28.51 17.12 3.26
C GLN A 76 29.13 15.99 4.07
N ALA A 77 30.47 15.94 4.12
CA ALA A 77 31.20 14.96 4.93
C ALA A 77 30.91 15.11 6.43
N LEU A 78 30.82 16.35 6.93
CA LEU A 78 30.46 16.61 8.33
C LEU A 78 29.01 16.24 8.65
N ALA A 79 28.07 16.33 7.70
CA ALA A 79 26.69 15.90 7.92
C ALA A 79 26.63 14.40 8.25
N ALA A 80 27.34 13.55 7.48
CA ALA A 80 27.42 12.12 7.73
C ALA A 80 28.10 11.81 9.08
N LEU A 81 29.21 12.48 9.39
CA LEU A 81 29.89 12.31 10.68
C LEU A 81 29.03 12.74 11.88
N SER A 82 28.08 13.66 11.69
CA SER A 82 27.26 14.23 12.76
C SER A 82 25.98 13.43 13.08
N ALA A 83 25.72 12.32 12.38
CA ALA A 83 24.46 11.58 12.50
C ALA A 83 24.24 10.90 13.86
N SER A 84 25.27 10.84 14.71
CA SER A 84 25.17 10.39 16.11
C SER A 84 24.53 11.43 17.05
N GLY A 85 24.03 12.55 16.52
CA GLY A 85 23.44 13.65 17.30
C GLY A 85 24.44 14.68 17.80
N ARG A 86 25.75 14.46 17.63
CA ARG A 86 26.81 15.43 17.96
C ARG A 86 27.34 16.07 16.69
N GLN A 87 27.35 17.40 16.64
CA GLN A 87 27.92 18.13 15.52
C GLN A 87 29.43 17.89 15.41
N ALA A 88 29.85 17.32 14.27
CA ALA A 88 31.25 17.07 13.95
C ALA A 88 31.95 18.37 13.55
N GLN A 89 33.21 18.51 13.95
CA GLN A 89 34.05 19.65 13.60
C GLN A 89 35.00 19.33 12.44
N PRO A 90 35.44 20.32 11.63
CA PRO A 90 36.39 20.10 10.53
C PRO A 90 37.67 19.36 10.94
N ARG A 91 38.18 19.56 12.16
CA ARG A 91 39.34 18.82 12.68
C ARG A 91 39.13 17.31 12.72
N GLU A 92 37.92 16.88 13.07
CA GLU A 92 37.57 15.45 13.15
C GLU A 92 37.53 14.84 11.75
N LEU A 93 37.06 15.61 10.76
CA LEU A 93 37.11 15.21 9.35
C LEU A 93 38.56 15.05 8.88
N VAL A 94 39.47 15.96 9.26
CA VAL A 94 40.90 15.84 8.93
C VAL A 94 41.48 14.54 9.48
N ASP A 95 41.20 14.21 10.74
CA ASP A 95 41.66 12.95 11.35
C ASP A 95 41.06 11.72 10.67
N SER A 96 39.78 11.79 10.28
CA SER A 96 39.09 10.72 9.56
C SER A 96 39.72 10.48 8.18
N LEU A 97 40.03 11.55 7.45
CA LEU A 97 40.68 11.47 6.13
C LEU A 97 42.11 10.95 6.23
N HIS A 98 42.83 11.28 7.30
CA HIS A 98 44.14 10.70 7.56
C HIS A 98 44.05 9.18 7.76
N ARG A 99 43.15 8.70 8.63
CA ARG A 99 42.97 7.26 8.88
C ARG A 99 42.46 6.47 7.67
N LEU A 100 41.62 7.07 6.83
CA LEU A 100 41.01 6.40 5.67
C LEU A 100 41.88 6.42 4.41
N PHE A 101 42.63 7.50 4.19
CA PHE A 101 43.32 7.76 2.93
C PHE A 101 44.80 8.12 3.09
N GLY A 102 45.35 8.10 4.31
CA GLY A 102 46.72 8.51 4.58
C GLY A 102 47.00 9.99 4.33
N ARG A 103 45.95 10.82 4.22
CA ARG A 103 46.08 12.23 3.89
C ARG A 103 46.83 12.98 4.99
N GLU A 104 47.72 13.90 4.60
CA GLU A 104 48.36 14.82 5.54
C GLU A 104 47.32 15.67 6.30
N ARG A 105 47.55 15.90 7.60
CA ARG A 105 46.63 16.62 8.48
C ARG A 105 46.68 18.14 8.21
N ALA A 106 46.02 18.58 7.15
CA ALA A 106 45.87 19.99 6.80
C ALA A 106 44.49 20.54 7.23
N PRO A 107 44.40 21.79 7.74
CA PRO A 107 43.13 22.37 8.17
C PRO A 107 42.13 22.55 7.01
N LEU A 108 40.85 22.27 7.27
CA LEU A 108 39.77 22.38 6.31
C LEU A 108 38.80 23.52 6.66
N LYS A 109 38.44 24.34 5.67
CA LYS A 109 37.41 25.38 5.81
C LYS A 109 36.02 24.76 5.69
N LEU A 110 35.06 25.25 6.50
CA LEU A 110 33.70 24.69 6.53
C LEU A 110 32.99 24.71 5.17
N LYS A 111 33.12 25.80 4.39
CA LYS A 111 32.58 25.92 3.04
C LYS A 111 33.55 25.42 1.94
N GLY A 112 34.65 24.79 2.34
CA GLY A 112 35.66 24.30 1.43
C GLY A 112 35.36 22.90 0.91
N GLU A 113 36.28 22.41 0.09
CA GLU A 113 36.27 21.09 -0.50
C GLU A 113 37.58 20.36 -0.21
N PHE A 114 37.59 19.05 -0.40
CA PHE A 114 38.81 18.26 -0.31
C PHE A 114 38.88 17.19 -1.39
N GLY A 115 40.10 16.89 -1.81
CA GLY A 115 40.41 15.79 -2.69
C GLY A 115 40.58 14.47 -1.93
N TYR A 116 40.14 13.36 -2.51
CA TYR A 116 40.41 12.00 -2.05
C TYR A 116 40.53 11.05 -3.25
N ARG A 117 41.19 9.90 -3.07
CA ARG A 117 41.26 8.83 -4.08
C ARG A 117 40.72 7.54 -3.50
N LEU A 118 40.01 6.80 -4.34
CA LEU A 118 39.53 5.49 -4.01
C LEU A 118 40.63 4.45 -4.29
N PRO A 119 40.79 3.43 -3.45
CA PRO A 119 41.79 2.39 -3.63
C PRO A 119 41.42 1.46 -4.79
N SER A 120 42.45 0.88 -5.41
CA SER A 120 42.32 0.01 -6.58
C SER A 120 41.49 -1.25 -6.34
N PHE A 121 41.57 -1.84 -5.13
CA PHE A 121 40.88 -3.09 -4.79
C PHE A 121 39.37 -3.01 -5.03
N LEU A 122 38.78 -1.80 -4.97
CA LEU A 122 37.36 -1.60 -5.20
C LEU A 122 36.92 -2.05 -6.61
N GLY A 123 37.81 -2.08 -7.60
CA GLY A 123 37.49 -2.56 -8.94
C GLY A 123 37.10 -4.04 -8.94
N ASP A 124 37.75 -4.83 -8.09
CA ASP A 124 37.56 -6.28 -8.03
C ASP A 124 36.32 -6.66 -7.21
N VAL A 125 35.86 -5.79 -6.31
CA VAL A 125 34.76 -6.09 -5.39
C VAL A 125 33.47 -5.30 -5.63
N LEU A 126 33.52 -4.14 -6.29
CA LEU A 126 32.33 -3.39 -6.73
C LEU A 126 31.78 -3.89 -8.08
N VAL A 127 31.81 -5.21 -8.27
CA VAL A 127 31.30 -5.87 -9.47
C VAL A 127 29.76 -5.91 -9.44
N PRO A 128 29.08 -5.75 -10.59
CA PRO A 128 27.64 -5.92 -10.67
C PRO A 128 27.17 -7.28 -10.14
N GLY A 129 26.17 -7.30 -9.28
CA GLY A 129 25.77 -8.54 -8.60
C GLY A 129 24.53 -8.44 -7.72
N ARG A 130 24.45 -9.26 -6.67
CA ARG A 130 23.40 -9.14 -5.65
C ARG A 130 23.75 -8.02 -4.70
N TYR A 131 22.80 -7.15 -4.37
CA TYR A 131 23.06 -5.98 -3.53
C TYR A 131 22.32 -6.05 -2.19
N GLY A 132 23.04 -5.75 -1.12
CA GLY A 132 22.48 -5.38 0.18
C GLY A 132 22.37 -3.87 0.30
N HIS A 133 21.45 -3.35 1.11
CA HIS A 133 21.34 -1.92 1.39
C HIS A 133 21.92 -1.61 2.77
N LEU A 134 22.97 -0.81 2.83
CA LEU A 134 23.52 -0.30 4.09
C LEU A 134 22.82 1.00 4.45
N ASP A 135 22.28 1.10 5.66
CA ASP A 135 21.78 2.36 6.22
C ASP A 135 22.95 3.21 6.72
N LEU A 136 23.16 4.37 6.08
CA LEU A 136 24.28 5.26 6.41
C LEU A 136 24.10 5.91 7.79
N VAL A 137 22.87 6.14 8.25
CA VAL A 137 22.61 6.68 9.59
C VAL A 137 22.91 5.65 10.65
N THR A 138 22.53 4.40 10.42
CA THR A 138 22.87 3.30 11.35
C THR A 138 24.38 3.15 11.50
N LEU A 139 25.13 3.14 10.38
CA LEU A 139 26.60 3.09 10.43
C LEU A 139 27.19 4.24 11.24
N ALA A 140 26.69 5.46 11.05
CA ALA A 140 27.20 6.64 11.74
C ALA A 140 26.80 6.73 13.23
N ARG A 141 25.83 5.92 13.67
CA ARG A 141 25.39 5.83 15.08
C ARG A 141 26.15 4.79 15.88
N PHE A 142 26.76 3.80 15.23
CA PHE A 142 27.59 2.82 15.92
C PHE A 142 28.78 3.48 16.61
N ARG A 143 29.06 3.03 17.84
CA ARG A 143 30.21 3.52 18.61
C ARG A 143 31.41 2.60 18.41
N HIS A 144 31.15 1.31 18.24
CA HIS A 144 32.19 0.30 18.10
C HIS A 144 32.44 -0.02 16.61
N ARG A 145 33.72 -0.06 16.21
CA ARG A 145 34.12 -0.47 14.86
C ARG A 145 33.57 -1.86 14.51
N ALA A 146 33.62 -2.77 15.49
CA ALA A 146 33.08 -4.11 15.37
C ALA A 146 31.59 -4.14 14.97
N SER A 147 30.78 -3.20 15.48
CA SER A 147 29.36 -3.08 15.11
C SER A 147 29.17 -2.78 13.63
N ALA A 148 29.92 -1.81 13.10
CA ALA A 148 29.84 -1.44 11.70
C ALA A 148 30.28 -2.58 10.77
N LEU A 149 31.33 -3.30 11.15
CA LEU A 149 31.86 -4.43 10.38
C LEU A 149 30.94 -5.65 10.42
N LEU A 150 30.44 -6.02 11.61
CA LEU A 150 29.48 -7.12 11.72
C LEU A 150 28.19 -6.79 10.98
N TYR A 151 27.64 -5.58 11.14
CA TYR A 151 26.45 -5.14 10.40
C TYR A 151 26.65 -5.26 8.87
N ARG A 152 27.80 -4.82 8.37
CA ARG A 152 28.17 -4.96 6.95
C ARG A 152 28.20 -6.42 6.51
N ARG A 153 28.82 -7.32 7.29
CA ARG A 153 28.82 -8.77 7.02
C ARG A 153 27.40 -9.32 6.95
N LEU A 154 26.56 -9.03 7.95
CA LEU A 154 25.18 -9.53 8.03
C LEU A 154 24.38 -9.09 6.79
N VAL A 155 24.49 -7.83 6.39
CA VAL A 155 23.82 -7.32 5.19
C VAL A 155 24.35 -8.00 3.92
N GLY A 156 25.65 -8.29 3.86
CA GLY A 156 26.27 -9.04 2.76
C GLY A 156 25.75 -10.47 2.64
N GLU A 157 25.62 -11.17 3.77
CA GLU A 157 25.13 -12.55 3.83
C GLU A 157 23.65 -12.63 3.43
N LEU A 158 22.82 -11.72 3.96
CA LEU A 158 21.42 -11.62 3.56
C LEU A 158 21.27 -11.34 2.06
N ALA A 159 22.12 -10.47 1.49
CA ALA A 159 22.13 -10.19 0.06
C ALA A 159 22.57 -11.39 -0.78
N ALA A 160 23.62 -12.10 -0.34
CA ALA A 160 24.11 -13.31 -0.96
C ALA A 160 23.04 -14.41 -0.94
N ALA A 161 22.35 -14.59 0.17
CA ALA A 161 21.29 -15.59 0.35
C ALA A 161 19.96 -15.23 -0.35
N LYS A 162 19.82 -14.02 -0.92
CA LYS A 162 18.54 -13.47 -1.40
C LYS A 162 17.47 -13.49 -0.29
N ALA A 163 17.89 -13.28 0.95
CA ALA A 163 16.97 -13.26 2.07
C ALA A 163 15.95 -12.13 1.87
N ARG A 164 14.67 -12.46 2.00
CA ARG A 164 13.56 -11.52 1.90
C ARG A 164 12.71 -11.67 3.13
N TYR A 165 12.14 -10.55 3.57
CA TYR A 165 11.14 -10.59 4.63
C TYR A 165 10.01 -11.53 4.20
N VAL A 166 9.82 -12.57 5.00
CA VAL A 166 8.65 -13.45 4.96
C VAL A 166 8.11 -13.36 6.37
N ALA A 167 6.93 -12.79 6.52
CA ALA A 167 6.30 -12.70 7.83
C ALA A 167 6.20 -14.11 8.44
N GLY A 168 6.47 -14.26 9.74
CA GLY A 168 6.55 -15.56 10.42
C GLY A 168 7.54 -16.56 9.80
N GLY A 169 8.45 -16.10 8.95
CA GLY A 169 9.46 -16.94 8.31
C GLY A 169 10.54 -17.37 9.30
N ALA A 170 11.17 -18.51 9.04
CA ALA A 170 12.31 -18.96 9.83
C ALA A 170 13.47 -17.95 9.74
N PRO A 171 14.24 -17.75 10.83
CA PRO A 171 15.39 -16.87 10.82
C PRO A 171 16.45 -17.38 9.84
N HIS A 172 17.20 -16.45 9.25
CA HIS A 172 18.36 -16.78 8.45
C HIS A 172 19.55 -17.04 9.38
N LEU A 173 20.14 -18.24 9.31
CA LEU A 173 21.22 -18.65 10.19
C LEU A 173 22.57 -18.43 9.51
N ILE A 174 23.50 -17.78 10.23
CA ILE A 174 24.89 -17.63 9.82
C ILE A 174 25.76 -18.28 10.90
N GLU A 175 26.51 -19.30 10.52
CA GLU A 175 27.42 -19.99 11.43
C GLU A 175 28.85 -19.44 11.25
N LEU A 176 29.48 -19.04 12.35
CA LEU A 176 30.86 -18.53 12.35
C LEU A 176 31.65 -19.24 13.45
N THR A 177 32.88 -19.64 13.13
CA THR A 177 33.84 -20.03 14.17
C THR A 177 34.29 -18.81 14.99
N PRO A 178 34.82 -18.98 16.22
CA PRO A 178 35.34 -17.86 17.00
C PRO A 178 36.39 -17.03 16.25
N THR A 179 37.26 -17.68 15.46
CA THR A 179 38.26 -17.01 14.63
C THR A 179 37.62 -16.20 13.51
N GLN A 180 36.65 -16.78 12.78
CA GLN A 180 35.94 -16.07 11.71
C GLN A 180 35.15 -14.88 12.25
N LEU A 181 34.53 -15.02 13.42
CA LEU A 181 33.82 -13.95 14.10
C LEU A 181 34.78 -12.82 14.49
N ALA A 182 35.93 -13.16 15.10
CA ALA A 182 36.95 -12.19 15.46
C ALA A 182 37.46 -11.41 14.22
N THR A 183 37.80 -12.13 13.14
CA THR A 183 38.23 -11.51 11.88
C THR A 183 37.14 -10.60 11.29
N THR A 184 35.88 -11.06 11.30
CA THR A 184 34.74 -10.26 10.82
C THR A 184 34.58 -8.96 11.60
N MET A 185 34.83 -8.98 12.91
CA MET A 185 34.74 -7.82 13.79
C MET A 185 35.99 -6.93 13.76
N GLY A 186 36.98 -7.26 12.90
CA GLY A 186 38.23 -6.52 12.78
C GLY A 186 39.18 -6.72 13.95
N LEU A 187 39.08 -7.86 14.64
CA LEU A 187 39.94 -8.25 15.76
C LEU A 187 41.02 -9.23 15.30
N PRO A 188 42.12 -9.36 16.05
CA PRO A 188 43.10 -10.42 15.82
C PRO A 188 42.46 -11.81 15.84
N ALA A 189 42.95 -12.71 14.99
CA ALA A 189 42.46 -14.08 14.89
C ALA A 189 42.59 -14.86 16.21
N GLU A 190 43.64 -14.57 16.98
CA GLU A 190 43.91 -15.15 18.29
C GLU A 190 43.37 -14.22 19.38
N ILE A 191 42.11 -14.43 19.77
CA ILE A 191 41.46 -13.74 20.89
C ILE A 191 40.85 -14.76 21.85
N ARG A 192 40.95 -14.50 23.15
CA ARG A 192 40.30 -15.35 24.16
C ARG A 192 38.78 -15.29 23.98
N VAL A 193 38.13 -16.44 23.85
CA VAL A 193 36.68 -16.54 23.58
C VAL A 193 35.83 -15.75 24.58
N GLY A 194 36.16 -15.81 25.87
CA GLY A 194 35.44 -15.02 26.89
C GLY A 194 35.52 -13.51 26.65
N GLN A 195 36.68 -13.01 26.20
CA GLN A 195 36.87 -11.61 25.84
C GLN A 195 36.13 -11.25 24.54
N LEU A 196 36.22 -12.11 23.51
CA LEU A 196 35.47 -11.92 22.25
C LEU A 196 33.98 -11.75 22.52
N LYS A 197 33.41 -12.55 23.42
CA LYS A 197 31.99 -12.49 23.78
C LYS A 197 31.65 -11.23 24.57
N ALA A 198 32.25 -11.08 25.75
CA ALA A 198 31.84 -10.06 26.71
C ALA A 198 32.21 -8.65 26.27
N ALA A 199 33.40 -8.47 25.68
CA ALA A 199 33.90 -7.15 25.33
C ALA A 199 33.51 -6.70 23.92
N TYR A 200 33.16 -7.62 23.02
CA TYR A 200 32.93 -7.27 21.62
C TYR A 200 31.57 -7.74 21.10
N LEU A 201 31.24 -9.04 21.16
CA LEU A 201 30.01 -9.57 20.55
C LEU A 201 28.76 -9.00 21.23
N THR A 202 28.67 -9.07 22.56
CA THR A 202 27.49 -8.60 23.29
C THR A 202 27.25 -7.09 23.09
N PRO A 203 28.25 -6.19 23.25
CA PRO A 203 28.06 -4.76 22.95
C PRO A 203 27.68 -4.50 21.49
N THR A 204 28.28 -5.25 20.55
CA THR A 204 27.98 -5.11 19.12
C THR A 204 26.53 -5.48 18.81
N LEU A 205 26.03 -6.60 19.32
CA LEU A 205 24.65 -7.02 19.10
C LEU A 205 23.65 -6.05 19.76
N ALA A 206 23.99 -5.51 20.94
CA ALA A 206 23.18 -4.48 21.58
C ALA A 206 23.07 -3.20 20.73
N GLU A 207 24.17 -2.74 20.12
CA GLU A 207 24.13 -1.60 19.19
C GLU A 207 23.36 -1.89 17.92
N ILE A 208 23.54 -3.09 17.34
CA ILE A 208 22.76 -3.53 16.17
C ILE A 208 21.28 -3.51 16.50
N ALA A 209 20.85 -4.09 17.62
CA ALA A 209 19.47 -4.07 18.06
C ALA A 209 18.92 -2.65 18.29
N ALA A 210 19.75 -1.72 18.78
CA ALA A 210 19.35 -0.34 19.05
C ALA A 210 19.21 0.52 17.77
N HIS A 211 19.92 0.19 16.68
CA HIS A 211 20.05 1.09 15.52
C HIS A 211 19.68 0.47 14.18
N VAL A 212 19.63 -0.85 14.06
CA VAL A 212 19.20 -1.56 12.84
C VAL A 212 17.72 -1.84 12.93
N ARG A 213 16.97 -1.35 11.94
CA ARG A 213 15.51 -1.51 11.87
C ARG A 213 15.05 -2.56 10.86
N ALA A 214 15.97 -3.03 10.02
CA ALA A 214 15.65 -3.97 8.94
C ALA A 214 15.60 -5.44 9.41
N PHE A 215 16.26 -5.76 10.52
CA PHE A 215 16.34 -7.11 11.06
C PHE A 215 16.77 -7.09 12.53
N ARG A 216 16.48 -8.19 13.22
CA ARG A 216 16.99 -8.51 14.56
C ARG A 216 18.00 -9.65 14.46
N VAL A 217 18.93 -9.70 15.41
CA VAL A 217 19.95 -10.74 15.47
C VAL A 217 20.01 -11.29 16.88
N VAL A 218 19.96 -12.61 16.98
CA VAL A 218 20.21 -13.35 18.22
C VAL A 218 21.44 -14.22 17.98
N ALA A 219 22.34 -14.27 18.94
CA ALA A 219 23.49 -15.16 18.89
C ALA A 219 23.25 -16.37 19.79
N GLU A 220 23.38 -17.55 19.21
CA GLU A 220 23.34 -18.84 19.89
C GLU A 220 24.73 -19.48 19.87
N GLU A 221 25.10 -20.11 20.98
CA GLU A 221 26.44 -20.66 21.17
C GLU A 221 26.41 -22.18 21.10
N VAL A 222 27.23 -22.74 20.22
CA VAL A 222 27.37 -24.19 20.08
C VAL A 222 28.71 -24.60 20.66
N HIS A 223 28.67 -25.34 21.75
CA HIS A 223 29.83 -25.87 22.45
C HIS A 223 30.07 -27.33 22.05
N GLY A 224 31.33 -27.70 21.92
CA GLY A 224 31.74 -29.07 21.62
C GLY A 224 31.70 -29.99 22.84
N GLU A 225 32.31 -31.17 22.71
CA GLU A 225 32.43 -32.10 23.82
C GLU A 225 33.47 -31.63 24.84
N LYS A 226 33.11 -31.74 26.12
CA LYS A 226 34.02 -31.44 27.24
C LYS A 226 35.10 -32.51 27.34
N ARG A 227 36.36 -32.13 27.10
CA ARG A 227 37.51 -33.04 27.26
C ARG A 227 37.87 -33.23 28.74
N PRO A 228 38.43 -34.40 29.14
CA PRO A 228 38.90 -34.63 30.50
C PRO A 228 39.94 -33.56 30.91
N GLY A 229 39.73 -32.92 32.06
CA GLY A 229 40.62 -31.86 32.58
C GLY A 229 40.25 -30.42 32.20
N GLN A 230 39.26 -30.19 31.34
CA GLN A 230 38.74 -28.83 31.06
C GLN A 230 37.58 -28.48 31.99
N LEU A 231 37.48 -27.21 32.42
CA LEU A 231 36.38 -26.72 33.26
C LEU A 231 35.06 -26.61 32.45
N HIS A 232 35.16 -26.14 31.20
CA HIS A 232 34.04 -25.90 30.29
C HIS A 232 34.33 -26.52 28.91
N ALA A 233 33.27 -26.89 28.20
CA ALA A 233 33.37 -27.30 26.81
C ALA A 233 33.87 -26.14 25.93
N PRO A 234 34.74 -26.39 24.92
CA PRO A 234 35.20 -25.34 24.03
C PRO A 234 34.04 -24.85 23.14
N LEU A 235 34.00 -23.54 22.89
CA LEU A 235 33.07 -22.96 21.91
C LEU A 235 33.54 -23.33 20.50
N GLU A 236 32.71 -24.04 19.74
CA GLU A 236 33.04 -24.45 18.37
C GLU A 236 32.56 -23.42 17.34
N ARG A 237 31.32 -22.96 17.50
CA ARG A 237 30.71 -21.98 16.59
C ARG A 237 29.68 -21.11 17.31
N VAL A 238 29.48 -19.92 16.76
CA VAL A 238 28.40 -19.00 17.10
C VAL A 238 27.44 -18.97 15.91
N VAL A 239 26.17 -19.23 16.19
CA VAL A 239 25.09 -19.15 15.19
C VAL A 239 24.38 -17.82 15.38
N LEU A 240 24.47 -16.96 14.37
CA LEU A 240 23.73 -15.71 14.32
C LEU A 240 22.40 -15.95 13.62
N ALA A 241 21.32 -16.02 14.40
CA ALA A 241 19.96 -16.11 13.90
C ALA A 241 19.44 -14.71 13.56
N ILE A 242 19.23 -14.45 12.27
CA ILE A 242 18.73 -13.18 11.77
C ILE A 242 17.25 -13.28 11.44
N GLU A 243 16.44 -12.53 12.17
CA GLU A 243 15.02 -12.35 11.89
C GLU A 243 14.83 -11.07 11.08
N LEU A 244 14.39 -11.19 9.83
CA LEU A 244 14.08 -10.01 9.01
C LEU A 244 12.81 -9.34 9.54
N LEU A 245 12.87 -8.02 9.72
CA LEU A 245 11.73 -7.23 10.15
C LEU A 245 10.93 -6.71 8.95
N PRO A 246 9.62 -6.42 9.13
CA PRO A 246 8.83 -5.77 8.10
C PRO A 246 9.51 -4.44 7.70
N PRO A 247 9.70 -4.17 6.40
CA PRO A 247 10.43 -2.98 5.97
C PRO A 247 9.74 -1.69 6.40
N GLU A 248 10.49 -0.81 7.06
CA GLU A 248 9.97 0.48 7.54
C GLU A 248 9.63 1.46 6.43
N ARG A 249 10.43 1.43 5.35
CA ARG A 249 10.36 2.38 4.26
C ARG A 249 9.61 1.79 3.09
N LEU A 250 8.33 2.13 3.08
CA LEU A 250 7.36 1.93 2.01
C LEU A 250 7.83 2.38 0.60
N ASP A 251 8.88 3.21 0.50
CA ASP A 251 9.41 3.72 -0.77
C ASP A 251 10.22 2.71 -1.59
N ALA A 252 10.60 1.58 -0.99
CA ALA A 252 11.43 0.56 -1.63
C ALA A 252 10.64 -0.58 -2.28
N VAL A 253 9.31 -0.58 -2.15
CA VAL A 253 8.46 -1.63 -2.71
C VAL A 253 8.08 -1.24 -4.12
N PRO A 254 8.35 -2.05 -5.16
CA PRO A 254 7.86 -1.78 -6.50
C PRO A 254 6.32 -1.74 -6.47
N VAL A 255 5.77 -0.52 -6.53
CA VAL A 255 4.33 -0.25 -6.31
C VAL A 255 3.46 -0.69 -7.50
N ARG A 256 4.06 -0.99 -8.66
CA ARG A 256 3.30 -1.10 -9.91
C ARG A 256 3.33 -2.48 -10.56
N ARG A 257 2.20 -3.19 -10.42
CA ARG A 257 1.51 -3.85 -11.54
C ARG A 257 0.01 -3.51 -11.64
N LEU A 258 -0.49 -2.53 -10.90
CA LEU A 258 -1.88 -2.06 -11.09
C LEU A 258 -1.94 -1.06 -12.26
N PRO A 259 -2.84 -1.26 -13.24
CA PRO A 259 -3.16 -0.27 -14.25
C PRO A 259 -3.48 1.09 -13.60
N ARG A 260 -3.16 2.18 -14.31
CA ARG A 260 -3.37 3.55 -13.80
C ARG A 260 -4.85 3.81 -13.46
N GLU A 261 -5.75 3.18 -14.18
CA GLU A 261 -7.19 3.31 -14.00
C GLU A 261 -7.68 2.62 -12.73
N ASP A 262 -7.21 1.39 -12.47
CA ASP A 262 -7.50 0.66 -11.22
C ASP A 262 -6.92 1.39 -10.00
N PHE A 263 -5.73 2.00 -10.14
CA PHE A 263 -5.14 2.83 -9.09
C PHE A 263 -5.93 4.13 -8.85
N ALA A 264 -6.42 4.77 -9.91
CA ALA A 264 -7.27 5.96 -9.80
C ALA A 264 -8.63 5.63 -9.18
N PHE A 265 -9.20 4.48 -9.52
CA PHE A 265 -10.39 3.94 -8.89
C PHE A 265 -10.17 3.70 -7.39
N LEU A 266 -9.08 3.04 -6.99
CA LEU A 266 -8.75 2.83 -5.57
C LEU A 266 -8.59 4.15 -4.80
N LEU A 267 -8.04 5.20 -5.41
CA LEU A 267 -7.97 6.54 -4.82
C LEU A 267 -9.36 7.19 -4.63
N GLN A 268 -10.31 6.88 -5.52
CA GLN A 268 -11.71 7.34 -5.43
C GLN A 268 -12.55 6.52 -4.43
N GLN A 269 -12.02 5.39 -3.95
CA GLN A 269 -12.65 4.48 -2.97
C GLN A 269 -12.36 4.81 -1.50
N GLY A 270 -11.69 5.93 -1.23
CA GLY A 270 -11.35 6.35 0.12
C GLY A 270 -12.54 6.46 1.06
N ASP A 271 -12.31 6.22 2.35
CA ASP A 271 -13.25 6.50 3.45
C ASP A 271 -13.47 8.02 3.60
N ALA A 272 -14.24 8.42 4.61
CA ALA A 272 -14.28 9.80 5.08
C ALA A 272 -12.84 10.33 5.30
N ALA A 273 -12.59 11.61 5.05
CA ALA A 273 -11.23 12.15 4.98
C ALA A 273 -10.35 11.80 6.19
N ARG A 274 -10.95 11.75 7.39
CA ARG A 274 -10.28 11.37 8.64
C ARG A 274 -9.71 9.94 8.67
N TYR A 275 -10.33 9.00 7.96
CA TYR A 275 -9.96 7.57 7.97
C TYR A 275 -9.43 7.08 6.62
N ARG A 276 -9.19 8.00 5.69
CA ARG A 276 -8.81 7.69 4.32
C ARG A 276 -7.32 7.37 4.21
N VAL A 277 -7.01 6.09 3.99
CA VAL A 277 -5.67 5.63 3.64
C VAL A 277 -5.33 6.06 2.21
N SER A 278 -4.11 6.57 1.99
CA SER A 278 -3.68 6.93 0.64
C SER A 278 -3.53 5.68 -0.23
N GLY A 279 -3.96 5.75 -1.50
CA GLY A 279 -3.85 4.62 -2.42
C GLY A 279 -2.41 4.14 -2.61
N LYS A 280 -1.43 5.05 -2.45
CA LYS A 280 -0.01 4.74 -2.44
C LYS A 280 0.37 3.86 -1.24
N THR A 281 -0.06 4.21 -0.03
CA THR A 281 0.17 3.43 1.18
C THR A 281 -0.52 2.07 1.11
N LEU A 282 -1.77 2.05 0.66
CA LEU A 282 -2.55 0.82 0.45
C LEU A 282 -1.84 -0.16 -0.51
N ALA A 283 -1.45 0.29 -1.70
CA ALA A 283 -0.77 -0.56 -2.69
C ALA A 283 0.58 -1.08 -2.16
N ARG A 284 1.30 -0.27 -1.38
CA ARG A 284 2.61 -0.64 -0.84
C ARG A 284 2.50 -1.68 0.26
N VAL A 285 1.62 -1.49 1.24
CA VAL A 285 1.35 -2.48 2.29
C VAL A 285 0.88 -3.78 1.67
N SER A 286 0.01 -3.72 0.66
CA SER A 286 -0.47 -4.91 -0.04
C SER A 286 0.65 -5.68 -0.72
N ALA A 287 1.63 -4.97 -1.31
CA ALA A 287 2.80 -5.61 -1.93
C ALA A 287 3.80 -6.15 -0.89
N LEU A 288 3.88 -5.54 0.30
CA LEU A 288 4.70 -6.03 1.41
C LEU A 288 4.19 -7.35 1.98
N PHE A 289 2.88 -7.54 1.98
CA PHE A 289 2.23 -8.72 2.55
C PHE A 289 1.52 -9.58 1.49
N ALA A 290 1.91 -9.45 0.22
CA ALA A 290 1.39 -10.24 -0.89
C ALA A 290 1.76 -11.73 -0.72
N GLY A 291 0.84 -12.64 -1.05
CA GLY A 291 1.07 -14.09 -1.04
C GLY A 291 0.65 -14.84 0.24
N ARG A 292 0.05 -14.17 1.23
CA ARG A 292 -0.48 -14.81 2.45
C ARG A 292 -1.99 -15.11 2.42
N SER A 293 -2.76 -14.51 1.49
CA SER A 293 -4.22 -14.67 1.42
C SER A 293 -4.68 -15.78 0.48
N LEU A 294 -3.75 -16.49 -0.18
CA LEU A 294 -4.05 -17.61 -1.07
C LEU A 294 -3.36 -18.89 -0.54
N PRO A 295 -4.09 -19.98 -0.28
CA PRO A 295 -3.47 -21.26 0.04
C PRO A 295 -2.68 -21.74 -1.19
N GLY A 296 -1.35 -21.69 -1.13
CA GLY A 296 -0.46 -22.31 -2.13
C GLY A 296 0.64 -21.42 -2.74
N ALA A 297 0.67 -20.11 -2.49
CA ALA A 297 1.70 -19.25 -3.08
C ALA A 297 2.99 -19.21 -2.23
N LYS A 298 3.99 -20.04 -2.59
CA LYS A 298 5.39 -19.94 -2.11
C LYS A 298 6.13 -18.71 -2.69
N ALA A 299 5.46 -17.58 -2.87
CA ALA A 299 6.06 -16.38 -3.46
C ALA A 299 6.22 -15.31 -2.38
N GLY A 300 7.46 -14.93 -2.09
CA GLY A 300 7.79 -13.78 -1.25
C GLY A 300 7.30 -12.44 -1.84
N PRO A 301 7.72 -11.28 -1.31
CA PRO A 301 7.17 -9.98 -1.70
C PRO A 301 7.22 -9.79 -3.22
N GLY A 302 6.03 -9.63 -3.79
CA GLY A 302 5.75 -9.45 -5.20
C GLY A 302 4.77 -8.30 -5.41
N PRO A 303 4.51 -7.89 -6.66
CA PRO A 303 3.51 -6.87 -6.92
C PRO A 303 2.16 -7.34 -6.38
N ALA A 304 1.51 -6.49 -5.58
CA ALA A 304 0.20 -6.79 -5.00
C ALA A 304 -0.79 -7.14 -6.11
N VAL A 305 -1.45 -8.29 -5.98
CA VAL A 305 -2.63 -8.58 -6.79
C VAL A 305 -3.80 -7.79 -6.20
N ALA A 306 -4.83 -7.52 -6.98
CA ALA A 306 -6.00 -6.76 -6.50
C ALA A 306 -6.68 -7.41 -5.28
N SER A 307 -6.65 -8.74 -5.19
CA SER A 307 -7.10 -9.50 -4.03
C SER A 307 -6.33 -9.22 -2.75
N ASP A 308 -5.02 -9.01 -2.85
CA ASP A 308 -4.20 -8.61 -1.70
C ASP A 308 -4.63 -7.21 -1.24
N VAL A 309 -4.81 -6.28 -2.19
CA VAL A 309 -5.26 -4.91 -1.89
C VAL A 309 -6.61 -4.88 -1.19
N GLN A 310 -7.56 -5.65 -1.69
CA GLN A 310 -8.89 -5.72 -1.10
C GLN A 310 -8.86 -6.38 0.27
N THR A 311 -8.06 -7.45 0.45
CA THR A 311 -7.95 -8.12 1.75
C THR A 311 -7.40 -7.18 2.82
N ARG A 312 -6.37 -6.39 2.49
CA ARG A 312 -5.80 -5.39 3.42
C ARG A 312 -6.79 -4.27 3.72
N LEU A 313 -7.57 -3.85 2.71
CA LEU A 313 -8.61 -2.86 2.92
C LEU A 313 -9.74 -3.42 3.80
N ASP A 314 -10.20 -4.65 3.58
CA ASP A 314 -11.27 -5.28 4.37
C ASP A 314 -10.86 -5.48 5.84
N LEU A 315 -9.61 -5.90 6.09
CA LEU A 315 -9.05 -5.99 7.43
C LEU A 315 -9.07 -4.63 8.15
N TRP A 316 -8.60 -3.60 7.45
CA TRP A 316 -8.59 -2.24 7.97
C TRP A 316 -9.99 -1.71 8.26
N LEU A 317 -10.95 -1.94 7.34
CA LEU A 317 -12.33 -1.52 7.53
C LEU A 317 -12.99 -2.25 8.69
N ALA A 318 -12.70 -3.54 8.89
CA ALA A 318 -13.19 -4.31 10.04
C ALA A 318 -12.62 -3.75 11.36
N ALA A 319 -11.30 -3.50 11.43
CA ALA A 319 -10.65 -2.91 12.60
C ALA A 319 -11.17 -1.49 12.90
N LEU A 320 -11.40 -0.66 11.87
CA LEU A 320 -12.03 0.65 12.03
C LEU A 320 -13.48 0.55 12.51
N ASN A 321 -14.26 -0.39 11.98
CA ASN A 321 -15.64 -0.56 12.38
C ASN A 321 -15.73 -1.03 13.84
N GLU A 322 -14.88 -1.97 14.24
CA GLU A 322 -14.68 -2.37 15.64
C GLU A 322 -14.36 -1.15 16.52
N ALA A 323 -13.37 -0.35 16.12
CA ALA A 323 -12.94 0.83 16.87
C ALA A 323 -14.06 1.89 17.03
N LEU A 324 -14.87 2.09 16.00
CA LEU A 324 -15.93 3.09 15.99
C LEU A 324 -17.22 2.63 16.68
N THR A 325 -17.52 1.34 16.65
CA THR A 325 -18.72 0.77 17.28
C THR A 325 -18.47 0.32 18.71
N GLY A 326 -17.21 0.06 19.08
CA GLY A 326 -16.84 -0.53 20.36
C GLY A 326 -17.16 -2.02 20.46
N VAL A 327 -17.53 -2.68 19.35
CA VAL A 327 -17.86 -4.10 19.32
C VAL A 327 -16.63 -4.88 18.84
N PRO A 328 -15.95 -5.65 19.73
CA PRO A 328 -14.76 -6.41 19.35
C PRO A 328 -15.10 -7.55 18.38
N VAL A 329 -14.34 -7.69 17.31
CA VAL A 329 -14.39 -8.86 16.41
C VAL A 329 -13.63 -10.03 17.02
N THR A 330 -12.55 -9.74 17.74
CA THR A 330 -11.71 -10.70 18.46
C THR A 330 -11.38 -10.14 19.86
N PRO A 331 -11.07 -10.99 20.86
CA PRO A 331 -10.69 -10.53 22.20
C PRO A 331 -9.44 -9.62 22.21
N GLU A 332 -8.54 -9.80 21.25
CA GLU A 332 -7.31 -9.01 21.11
C GLU A 332 -7.56 -7.53 20.74
N ALA A 333 -8.80 -7.15 20.43
CA ALA A 333 -9.19 -5.77 20.16
C ALA A 333 -8.87 -4.81 21.34
N GLU A 334 -8.88 -5.33 22.57
CA GLU A 334 -8.66 -4.54 23.79
C GLU A 334 -7.17 -4.38 24.14
N THR A 335 -6.33 -5.33 23.71
CA THR A 335 -4.92 -5.43 24.09
C THR A 335 -3.98 -4.82 23.05
N ARG A 336 -4.37 -4.84 21.78
CA ARG A 336 -3.52 -4.40 20.66
C ARG A 336 -3.40 -2.89 20.52
N ALA A 337 -2.29 -2.44 19.93
CA ALA A 337 -1.96 -1.03 19.80
C ALA A 337 -2.78 -0.35 18.68
N TYR A 338 -3.04 -1.09 17.60
CA TYR A 338 -3.76 -0.59 16.43
C TYR A 338 -5.13 -1.26 16.25
N ARG A 339 -5.82 -1.56 17.36
CA ARG A 339 -7.20 -2.08 17.40
C ARG A 339 -8.06 -1.30 18.39
N GLY A 340 -9.38 -1.49 18.31
CA GLY A 340 -10.34 -0.86 19.23
C GLY A 340 -10.16 0.66 19.38
N ALA A 341 -10.38 1.17 20.59
CA ALA A 341 -10.24 2.61 20.88
C ALA A 341 -8.81 3.15 20.65
N ARG A 342 -7.78 2.30 20.82
CA ARG A 342 -6.37 2.70 20.65
C ARG A 342 -6.03 2.96 19.19
N LEU A 343 -6.68 2.28 18.24
CA LEU A 343 -6.56 2.59 16.83
C LEU A 343 -6.96 4.04 16.52
N LEU A 344 -8.05 4.53 17.12
CA LEU A 344 -8.47 5.93 16.92
C LEU A 344 -7.45 6.91 17.50
N ALA A 345 -6.90 6.61 18.68
CA ALA A 345 -5.84 7.43 19.28
C ALA A 345 -4.56 7.45 18.43
N ALA A 346 -4.17 6.31 17.85
CA ALA A 346 -3.04 6.21 16.95
C ALA A 346 -3.27 7.03 15.66
N ILE A 347 -4.48 6.97 15.07
CA ILE A 347 -4.83 7.79 13.91
C ILE A 347 -4.72 9.30 14.21
N GLU A 348 -5.16 9.74 15.39
CA GLU A 348 -5.02 11.16 15.79
C GLU A 348 -3.56 11.58 16.02
N THR A 349 -2.74 10.68 16.56
CA THR A 349 -1.34 10.98 16.95
C THR A 349 -0.37 10.89 15.77
N GLU A 350 -0.49 9.81 14.98
CA GLU A 350 0.47 9.43 13.94
C GLU A 350 -0.07 9.67 12.52
N GLY A 351 -1.39 9.82 12.38
CA GLY A 351 -2.07 9.89 11.10
C GLY A 351 -2.45 8.52 10.54
N VAL A 352 -3.47 8.53 9.68
CA VAL A 352 -4.11 7.31 9.14
C VAL A 352 -3.15 6.36 8.42
N ASP A 353 -2.22 6.88 7.62
CA ASP A 353 -1.31 6.07 6.82
C ASP A 353 -0.29 5.32 7.71
N LEU A 354 0.21 5.96 8.76
CA LEU A 354 1.14 5.32 9.71
C LEU A 354 0.42 4.27 10.55
N SER A 355 -0.78 4.60 11.05
CA SER A 355 -1.62 3.65 11.79
C SER A 355 -2.02 2.44 10.95
N PHE A 356 -2.31 2.64 9.66
CA PHE A 356 -2.61 1.56 8.72
C PHE A 356 -1.44 0.59 8.54
N ILE A 357 -0.21 1.11 8.47
CA ILE A 357 1.01 0.29 8.39
C ILE A 357 1.25 -0.44 9.71
N GLY A 358 1.13 0.27 10.84
CA GLY A 358 1.30 -0.28 12.18
C GLY A 358 0.34 -1.44 12.44
N PHE A 359 -0.95 -1.24 12.13
CA PHE A 359 -1.98 -2.28 12.17
C PHE A 359 -1.57 -3.52 11.37
N HIS A 360 -1.16 -3.36 10.11
CA HIS A 360 -0.80 -4.51 9.28
C HIS A 360 0.50 -5.20 9.70
N ARG A 361 1.42 -4.51 10.40
CA ARG A 361 2.58 -5.15 11.03
C ARG A 361 2.15 -5.99 12.23
N GLU A 362 1.35 -5.41 13.12
CA GLU A 362 0.82 -6.10 14.30
C GLU A 362 0.02 -7.36 13.90
N GLU A 363 -0.84 -7.26 12.87
CA GLU A 363 -1.59 -8.38 12.30
C GLU A 363 -0.68 -9.41 11.59
N ALA A 364 0.44 -8.98 11.00
CA ALA A 364 1.38 -9.89 10.35
C ALA A 364 2.24 -10.67 11.34
N ASP A 365 2.61 -10.03 12.44
CA ASP A 365 3.43 -10.57 13.53
C ASP A 365 2.61 -11.55 14.38
N ALA A 366 1.36 -11.21 14.67
CA ALA A 366 0.42 -12.07 15.39
C ALA A 366 -0.96 -12.04 14.71
N PRO A 367 -1.27 -12.92 13.76
CA PRO A 367 -2.55 -12.87 13.05
C PRO A 367 -3.72 -13.27 13.96
N ASP A 368 -4.75 -12.42 14.03
CA ASP A 368 -5.97 -12.71 14.80
C ASP A 368 -7.24 -12.31 14.04
N LEU A 369 -7.24 -11.13 13.38
CA LEU A 369 -8.40 -10.63 12.66
C LEU A 369 -8.61 -11.36 11.34
N GLN A 370 -7.53 -11.64 10.59
CA GLN A 370 -7.61 -12.32 9.30
C GLN A 370 -8.29 -13.70 9.42
N PRO A 371 -7.88 -14.60 10.34
CA PRO A 371 -8.57 -15.87 10.55
C PRO A 371 -10.04 -15.72 10.92
N ALA A 372 -10.39 -14.73 11.77
CA ALA A 372 -11.77 -14.48 12.17
C ALA A 372 -12.65 -14.04 10.99
N LEU A 373 -12.07 -13.30 10.04
CA LEU A 373 -12.78 -12.83 8.85
C LEU A 373 -12.89 -13.88 7.73
N ASP A 374 -12.05 -14.92 7.73
CA ASP A 374 -12.04 -15.96 6.68
C ASP A 374 -13.10 -17.06 6.88
N CYS A 375 -13.84 -17.05 7.99
CA CYS A 375 -14.97 -17.94 8.22
C CYS A 375 -16.30 -17.35 7.72
N ASP A 376 -17.36 -18.18 7.63
CA ASP A 376 -18.69 -17.76 7.17
C ASP A 376 -19.27 -16.59 7.99
N ALA A 377 -19.00 -16.54 9.30
CA ALA A 377 -19.41 -15.43 10.15
C ALA A 377 -18.65 -14.13 9.82
N GLY A 378 -17.40 -14.24 9.36
CA GLY A 378 -16.54 -13.13 8.93
C GLY A 378 -17.07 -12.38 7.71
N VAL A 379 -17.87 -13.04 6.86
CA VAL A 379 -18.51 -12.39 5.70
C VAL A 379 -19.43 -11.24 6.15
N ARG A 380 -20.21 -11.44 7.22
CA ARG A 380 -21.11 -10.39 7.73
C ARG A 380 -20.33 -9.19 8.26
N VAL A 381 -19.24 -9.45 8.99
CA VAL A 381 -18.36 -8.41 9.51
C VAL A 381 -17.78 -7.56 8.38
N ARG A 382 -17.33 -8.19 7.28
CA ARG A 382 -16.84 -7.46 6.08
C ARG A 382 -17.95 -6.61 5.45
N VAL A 383 -19.16 -7.15 5.32
CA VAL A 383 -20.31 -6.42 4.76
C VAL A 383 -20.68 -5.20 5.63
N ASP A 384 -20.76 -5.39 6.94
CA ASP A 384 -21.10 -4.32 7.89
C ASP A 384 -20.03 -3.23 7.89
N ALA A 385 -18.74 -3.61 7.87
CA ALA A 385 -17.63 -2.68 7.79
C ALA A 385 -17.64 -1.84 6.49
N ARG A 386 -17.94 -2.48 5.34
CA ARG A 386 -18.08 -1.78 4.05
C ARG A 386 -19.28 -0.86 4.00
N LYS A 387 -20.41 -1.28 4.58
CA LYS A 387 -21.61 -0.44 4.71
C LYS A 387 -21.32 0.78 5.60
N ALA A 388 -20.67 0.57 6.74
CA ALA A 388 -20.28 1.64 7.65
C ALA A 388 -19.35 2.67 6.97
N ARG A 389 -18.41 2.22 6.13
CA ARG A 389 -17.60 3.11 5.27
C ARG A 389 -18.47 3.96 4.34
N ALA A 390 -19.41 3.34 3.63
CA ALA A 390 -20.29 4.07 2.71
C ALA A 390 -21.15 5.11 3.44
N ASP A 391 -21.65 4.77 4.64
CA ASP A 391 -22.45 5.67 5.47
C ASP A 391 -21.61 6.86 5.97
N ARG A 392 -20.36 6.63 6.42
CA ARG A 392 -19.42 7.69 6.81
C ARG A 392 -19.16 8.68 5.67
N ARG A 393 -18.89 8.17 4.47
CA ARG A 393 -18.68 9.01 3.29
C ARG A 393 -19.91 9.82 2.93
N LYS A 394 -21.09 9.18 2.91
CA LYS A 394 -22.38 9.88 2.66
C LYS A 394 -22.64 10.98 3.69
N ALA A 395 -22.25 10.78 4.95
CA ALA A 395 -22.36 11.80 5.99
C ALA A 395 -21.41 12.99 5.74
N GLU A 396 -20.16 12.73 5.36
CA GLU A 396 -19.19 13.77 5.01
C GLU A 396 -19.63 14.59 3.78
N ASP A 397 -20.06 13.93 2.71
CA ASP A 397 -20.56 14.60 1.50
C ASP A 397 -21.76 15.50 1.82
N ARG A 398 -22.65 15.06 2.73
CA ARG A 398 -23.78 15.88 3.21
C ARG A 398 -23.31 17.07 4.04
N ALA A 399 -22.31 16.90 4.89
CA ALA A 399 -21.73 17.98 5.70
C ALA A 399 -21.10 19.05 4.79
N GLN A 400 -20.25 18.64 3.84
CA GLN A 400 -19.64 19.54 2.85
C GLN A 400 -20.69 20.28 2.02
N ALA A 401 -21.76 19.59 1.59
CA ALA A 401 -22.85 20.23 0.88
C ALA A 401 -23.60 21.26 1.74
N ASN A 402 -23.72 21.02 3.05
CA ASN A 402 -24.33 21.97 3.99
C ASN A 402 -23.43 23.17 4.26
N ASP A 403 -22.13 22.98 4.39
CA ASP A 403 -21.16 24.06 4.57
C ASP A 403 -21.09 24.94 3.33
N ALA A 404 -21.02 24.34 2.13
CA ALA A 404 -21.12 25.10 0.88
C ALA A 404 -22.41 25.92 0.80
N ARG A 405 -23.54 25.41 1.30
CA ARG A 405 -24.80 26.18 1.38
C ARG A 405 -24.72 27.31 2.40
N ARG A 406 -24.02 27.13 3.53
CA ARG A 406 -23.79 28.16 4.54
C ARG A 406 -22.90 29.26 3.98
N ASP A 407 -21.82 28.92 3.30
CA ASP A 407 -20.91 29.87 2.65
C ASP A 407 -21.62 30.71 1.60
N VAL A 408 -22.47 30.06 0.77
CA VAL A 408 -23.30 30.79 -0.20
C VAL A 408 -24.27 31.74 0.50
N ARG A 409 -24.86 31.35 1.64
CA ARG A 409 -25.72 32.25 2.44
C ARG A 409 -24.93 33.40 3.06
N ALA A 410 -23.73 33.14 3.57
CA ALA A 410 -22.85 34.15 4.15
C ALA A 410 -22.38 35.17 3.09
N LYS A 411 -21.94 34.70 1.92
CA LYS A 411 -21.59 35.55 0.78
C LYS A 411 -22.76 36.40 0.29
N ARG A 412 -23.99 35.87 0.34
CA ARG A 412 -25.21 36.64 0.06
C ARG A 412 -25.47 37.72 1.11
N ALA A 413 -25.31 37.38 2.40
CA ALA A 413 -25.46 38.35 3.48
C ALA A 413 -24.39 39.48 3.41
N ALA A 414 -23.20 39.16 2.91
CA ALA A 414 -22.12 40.13 2.66
C ALA A 414 -22.28 40.93 1.36
N GLY A 415 -23.32 40.69 0.55
CA GLY A 415 -23.53 41.37 -0.73
C GLY A 415 -22.64 40.93 -1.89
N GLU A 416 -21.76 39.94 -1.67
CA GLU A 416 -20.82 39.40 -2.67
C GLU A 416 -21.46 38.38 -3.62
N ALA A 417 -22.67 37.93 -3.31
CA ALA A 417 -23.42 36.98 -4.13
C ALA A 417 -24.85 37.49 -4.40
N PRO A 418 -25.40 37.23 -5.60
CA PRO A 418 -26.72 37.73 -5.98
C PRO A 418 -27.81 37.20 -5.06
N ALA A 419 -28.79 38.07 -4.76
CA ALA A 419 -29.92 37.77 -3.91
C ALA A 419 -30.67 36.52 -4.38
N PRO A 420 -31.20 35.69 -3.45
CA PRO A 420 -31.99 34.54 -3.84
C PRO A 420 -33.26 35.00 -4.55
N ILE A 421 -33.37 34.71 -5.84
CA ILE A 421 -34.58 34.97 -6.62
C ILE A 421 -35.73 34.19 -5.98
N PRO A 422 -36.85 34.84 -5.61
CA PRO A 422 -38.03 34.18 -5.06
C PRO A 422 -38.44 33.03 -5.98
N ARG A 423 -38.60 31.83 -5.41
CA ARG A 423 -39.22 30.74 -6.15
C ARG A 423 -40.71 31.06 -6.27
N GLU A 424 -41.14 31.55 -7.42
CA GLU A 424 -42.54 31.37 -7.82
C GLU A 424 -42.82 29.87 -7.80
N THR A 425 -43.58 29.44 -6.80
CA THR A 425 -44.24 28.13 -6.83
C THR A 425 -45.31 28.20 -7.89
N VAL A 426 -44.92 28.01 -9.15
CA VAL A 426 -45.86 27.63 -10.19
C VAL A 426 -46.38 26.26 -9.78
N LYS A 427 -47.60 26.23 -9.24
CA LYS A 427 -48.36 25.01 -8.98
C LYS A 427 -48.70 24.44 -10.36
N VAL A 428 -47.77 23.68 -10.93
CA VAL A 428 -48.01 22.94 -12.17
C VAL A 428 -49.00 21.85 -11.81
N THR A 429 -50.28 22.11 -12.05
CA THR A 429 -51.33 21.10 -12.09
C THR A 429 -51.00 20.19 -13.27
N THR A 430 -50.29 19.10 -13.00
CA THR A 430 -50.07 18.04 -13.99
C THR A 430 -51.44 17.54 -14.46
N PRO A 431 -51.74 17.49 -15.77
CA PRO A 431 -52.91 16.79 -16.24
C PRO A 431 -52.80 15.33 -15.78
N ALA A 432 -53.92 14.75 -15.36
CA ALA A 432 -53.98 13.33 -15.04
C ALA A 432 -53.40 12.53 -16.23
N PRO A 433 -52.43 11.64 -16.01
CA PRO A 433 -51.91 10.80 -17.09
C PRO A 433 -53.08 10.00 -17.65
N ALA A 434 -53.27 10.06 -18.98
CA ALA A 434 -54.17 9.16 -19.67
C ALA A 434 -53.83 7.71 -19.27
N PRO A 435 -54.82 6.83 -19.06
CA PRO A 435 -54.57 5.44 -18.71
C PRO A 435 -53.68 4.85 -19.80
N ALA A 436 -52.47 4.46 -19.40
CA ALA A 436 -51.55 3.76 -20.29
C ALA A 436 -52.29 2.51 -20.79
N SER A 437 -52.46 2.41 -22.12
CA SER A 437 -52.85 1.18 -22.78
C SER A 437 -51.96 0.07 -22.23
N ALA A 438 -52.58 -0.96 -21.65
CA ALA A 438 -51.89 -2.11 -21.12
C ALA A 438 -50.99 -2.68 -22.22
N ALA A 439 -49.68 -2.55 -22.04
CA ALA A 439 -48.73 -3.23 -22.89
C ALA A 439 -49.06 -4.74 -22.84
N PRO A 440 -49.09 -5.44 -23.99
CA PRO A 440 -49.36 -6.87 -24.00
C PRO A 440 -48.39 -7.56 -23.06
N SER A 441 -48.94 -8.32 -22.10
CA SER A 441 -48.18 -9.13 -21.16
C SER A 441 -47.13 -9.91 -21.94
N ALA A 442 -45.86 -9.76 -21.56
CA ALA A 442 -44.78 -10.54 -22.11
C ALA A 442 -45.15 -12.04 -22.03
N PRO A 443 -44.85 -12.84 -23.07
CA PRO A 443 -45.19 -14.26 -23.08
C PRO A 443 -44.65 -14.92 -21.81
N GLU A 444 -45.56 -15.54 -21.05
CA GLU A 444 -45.26 -16.29 -19.85
C GLU A 444 -44.24 -17.38 -20.22
N LEU A 445 -43.03 -17.27 -19.66
CA LEU A 445 -41.92 -18.16 -19.97
C LEU A 445 -42.33 -19.59 -19.62
N ALA A 446 -42.20 -20.50 -20.60
CA ALA A 446 -42.42 -21.92 -20.40
C ALA A 446 -41.62 -22.40 -19.18
N ARG A 447 -42.33 -22.92 -18.16
CA ARG A 447 -41.70 -23.52 -17.00
C ARG A 447 -40.78 -24.66 -17.48
N PRO A 448 -39.55 -24.77 -16.93
CA PRO A 448 -38.66 -25.85 -17.31
C PRO A 448 -39.31 -27.20 -17.01
N ASP A 449 -39.10 -28.15 -17.92
CA ASP A 449 -39.55 -29.54 -17.80
C ASP A 449 -39.13 -30.10 -16.42
N PRO A 450 -40.07 -30.65 -15.61
CA PRO A 450 -39.77 -31.21 -14.29
C PRO A 450 -38.61 -32.21 -14.30
N ASP A 451 -38.50 -33.02 -15.36
CA ASP A 451 -37.43 -34.00 -15.51
C ASP A 451 -36.08 -33.32 -15.78
N ALA A 452 -36.07 -32.21 -16.50
CA ALA A 452 -34.87 -31.39 -16.69
C ALA A 452 -34.41 -30.73 -15.37
N VAL A 453 -35.36 -30.27 -14.54
CA VAL A 453 -35.05 -29.72 -13.22
C VAL A 453 -34.44 -30.80 -12.32
N ALA A 454 -35.03 -32.01 -12.27
CA ALA A 454 -34.49 -33.12 -11.49
C ALA A 454 -33.06 -33.49 -11.92
N ARG A 455 -32.80 -33.56 -13.23
CA ARG A 455 -31.45 -33.80 -13.77
C ARG A 455 -30.46 -32.68 -13.38
N ALA A 456 -30.88 -31.42 -13.46
CA ALA A 456 -30.04 -30.30 -13.05
C ALA A 456 -29.67 -30.37 -11.56
N MET A 457 -30.62 -30.69 -10.69
CA MET A 457 -30.36 -30.82 -9.26
C MET A 457 -29.43 -32.00 -8.94
N ALA A 458 -29.54 -33.10 -9.68
CA ALA A 458 -28.61 -34.23 -9.57
C ALA A 458 -27.18 -33.80 -9.93
N ILE A 459 -26.99 -33.05 -11.02
CA ILE A 459 -25.68 -32.50 -11.42
C ILE A 459 -25.12 -31.57 -10.34
N LEU A 460 -25.91 -30.59 -9.89
CA LEU A 460 -25.46 -29.58 -8.92
C LEU A 460 -25.15 -30.14 -7.53
N SER A 461 -25.69 -31.32 -7.20
CA SER A 461 -25.42 -31.99 -5.92
C SER A 461 -24.07 -32.72 -5.89
N THR A 462 -23.40 -32.89 -7.04
CA THR A 462 -22.13 -33.62 -7.13
C THR A 462 -20.97 -32.86 -6.47
N PRO A 463 -19.97 -33.58 -5.89
CA PRO A 463 -18.75 -32.95 -5.38
C PRO A 463 -17.97 -32.16 -6.44
N GLU A 464 -18.05 -32.59 -7.70
CA GLU A 464 -17.42 -31.94 -8.84
C GLU A 464 -18.10 -30.60 -9.16
N ALA A 465 -19.43 -30.55 -9.18
CA ALA A 465 -20.16 -29.30 -9.36
C ALA A 465 -19.92 -28.32 -8.20
N LYS A 466 -19.77 -28.80 -6.96
CA LYS A 466 -19.39 -27.95 -5.82
C LYS A 466 -17.98 -27.38 -5.96
N ARG A 467 -17.04 -28.14 -6.52
CA ARG A 467 -15.69 -27.66 -6.86
C ARG A 467 -15.74 -26.61 -7.96
N GLU A 468 -16.47 -26.87 -9.05
CA GLU A 468 -16.70 -25.88 -10.12
C GLU A 468 -17.37 -24.60 -9.57
N ALA A 469 -18.31 -24.73 -8.63
CA ALA A 469 -18.99 -23.59 -8.01
C ALA A 469 -18.02 -22.75 -7.17
N LYS A 470 -17.16 -23.39 -6.39
CA LYS A 470 -16.10 -22.71 -5.66
C LYS A 470 -15.15 -21.98 -6.60
N ASP A 471 -14.73 -22.63 -7.69
CA ASP A 471 -13.87 -22.04 -8.71
C ASP A 471 -14.55 -20.89 -9.45
N LEU A 472 -15.86 -20.99 -9.71
CA LEU A 472 -16.67 -19.90 -10.27
C LEU A 472 -16.76 -18.72 -9.30
N GLY A 473 -16.87 -19.00 -8.00
CA GLY A 473 -16.75 -17.99 -6.95
C GLY A 473 -15.42 -17.24 -7.04
N TRP A 474 -14.30 -17.96 -7.17
CA TRP A 474 -12.98 -17.36 -7.37
C TRP A 474 -12.85 -16.61 -8.69
N TYR A 475 -13.47 -17.11 -9.76
CA TYR A 475 -13.44 -16.47 -11.07
C TYR A 475 -14.04 -15.06 -11.03
N TRP A 476 -15.15 -14.89 -10.30
CA TRP A 476 -15.79 -13.59 -10.13
C TRP A 476 -15.06 -12.62 -9.22
N GLN A 477 -14.01 -13.05 -8.53
CA GLN A 477 -13.28 -12.24 -7.57
C GLN A 477 -12.76 -10.93 -8.19
N TYR A 478 -12.18 -10.98 -9.40
CA TYR A 478 -11.69 -9.78 -10.09
C TYR A 478 -12.83 -8.82 -10.49
N GLY A 479 -14.03 -9.36 -10.77
CA GLY A 479 -15.22 -8.55 -11.06
C GLY A 479 -15.77 -7.89 -9.80
N LEU A 480 -15.66 -8.53 -8.65
CA LEU A 480 -16.07 -7.96 -7.37
C LEU A 480 -15.09 -6.90 -6.87
N GLU A 481 -13.81 -7.04 -7.18
CA GLU A 481 -12.76 -6.09 -6.83
C GLU A 481 -12.86 -4.80 -7.67
N PHE A 482 -13.28 -4.93 -8.94
CA PHE A 482 -13.45 -3.79 -9.83
C PHE A 482 -14.79 -3.86 -10.58
N PRO A 483 -15.92 -3.68 -9.88
CA PRO A 483 -17.23 -3.91 -10.48
C PRO A 483 -17.57 -2.91 -11.56
N LEU A 484 -17.03 -1.68 -11.50
CA LEU A 484 -17.27 -0.67 -12.53
C LEU A 484 -16.45 -0.90 -13.81
N THR A 485 -15.23 -1.43 -13.70
CA THR A 485 -14.32 -1.55 -14.86
C THR A 485 -14.21 -2.99 -15.38
N GLN A 486 -14.43 -4.00 -14.54
CA GLN A 486 -14.15 -5.39 -14.86
C GLN A 486 -15.39 -6.30 -14.80
N ALA A 487 -16.33 -6.13 -13.86
CA ALA A 487 -17.44 -7.11 -13.72
C ALA A 487 -18.25 -7.31 -15.01
N GLY A 488 -18.57 -6.22 -15.73
CA GLY A 488 -19.30 -6.34 -17.00
C GLY A 488 -18.44 -6.97 -18.11
N ARG A 489 -17.13 -6.68 -18.14
CA ARG A 489 -16.19 -7.26 -19.12
C ARG A 489 -16.02 -8.76 -18.88
N ILE A 490 -15.76 -9.13 -17.63
CA ILE A 490 -15.67 -10.52 -17.17
C ILE A 490 -16.97 -11.24 -17.49
N GLY A 491 -18.13 -10.71 -17.12
CA GLY A 491 -19.42 -11.34 -17.40
C GLY A 491 -19.62 -11.66 -18.88
N ARG A 492 -19.17 -10.78 -19.77
CA ARG A 492 -19.34 -10.98 -21.21
C ARG A 492 -18.30 -11.92 -21.82
N VAL A 493 -17.03 -11.83 -21.41
CA VAL A 493 -15.98 -12.80 -21.80
C VAL A 493 -16.33 -14.19 -21.31
N PHE A 494 -16.77 -14.27 -20.05
CA PHE A 494 -17.24 -15.48 -19.40
C PHE A 494 -18.32 -16.18 -20.22
N LEU A 495 -19.39 -15.47 -20.60
CA LEU A 495 -20.47 -16.06 -21.39
C LEU A 495 -20.09 -16.38 -22.84
N ARG A 496 -19.13 -15.67 -23.44
CA ARG A 496 -18.71 -15.87 -24.84
C ARG A 496 -17.79 -17.08 -24.99
N ALA A 497 -16.86 -17.28 -24.07
CA ALA A 497 -15.76 -18.22 -24.28
C ALA A 497 -15.51 -19.18 -23.10
N GLU A 498 -15.80 -18.78 -21.86
CA GLU A 498 -15.26 -19.50 -20.70
C GLU A 498 -16.28 -20.34 -19.94
N PHE A 499 -17.57 -20.00 -19.92
CA PHE A 499 -18.54 -20.67 -19.04
C PHE A 499 -18.64 -22.16 -19.36
N LYS A 500 -18.87 -22.51 -20.64
CA LYS A 500 -18.92 -23.92 -21.09
C LYS A 500 -17.58 -24.63 -20.97
N ALA A 501 -16.47 -23.92 -21.19
CA ALA A 501 -15.13 -24.52 -21.26
C ALA A 501 -14.54 -24.78 -19.87
N ARG A 502 -14.77 -23.88 -18.91
CA ARG A 502 -14.19 -23.95 -17.56
C ARG A 502 -15.14 -24.52 -16.52
N PHE A 503 -16.45 -24.43 -16.75
CA PHE A 503 -17.49 -24.87 -15.81
C PHE A 503 -18.57 -25.71 -16.53
N PRO A 504 -18.19 -26.85 -17.13
CA PRO A 504 -19.10 -27.64 -17.96
C PRO A 504 -20.32 -28.15 -17.20
N LEU A 505 -20.18 -28.58 -15.94
CA LEU A 505 -21.31 -29.10 -15.14
C LEU A 505 -22.28 -27.98 -14.77
N LEU A 506 -21.74 -26.83 -14.36
CA LEU A 506 -22.55 -25.65 -14.06
C LEU A 506 -23.28 -25.11 -15.30
N HIS A 507 -22.62 -25.14 -16.46
CA HIS A 507 -23.21 -24.74 -17.73
C HIS A 507 -24.33 -25.69 -18.17
N GLU A 508 -24.14 -27.01 -18.02
CA GLU A 508 -25.17 -28.01 -18.33
C GLU A 508 -26.39 -27.86 -17.42
N ALA A 509 -26.17 -27.73 -16.10
CA ALA A 509 -27.24 -27.50 -15.13
C ALA A 509 -27.99 -26.19 -15.40
N ASP A 510 -27.28 -25.09 -15.71
CA ASP A 510 -27.92 -23.82 -16.10
C ASP A 510 -28.77 -23.99 -17.37
N ALA A 511 -28.28 -24.73 -18.37
CA ALA A 511 -29.04 -25.00 -19.59
C ALA A 511 -30.34 -25.78 -19.33
N LEU A 512 -30.28 -26.82 -18.49
CA LEU A 512 -31.45 -27.60 -18.07
C LEU A 512 -32.47 -26.76 -17.26
N LEU A 513 -31.99 -25.79 -16.48
CA LEU A 513 -32.83 -24.88 -15.70
C LEU A 513 -33.44 -23.72 -16.51
N GLY A 514 -33.21 -23.65 -17.84
CA GLY A 514 -33.70 -22.56 -18.68
C GLY A 514 -32.81 -21.31 -18.65
N GLN A 515 -31.54 -21.47 -18.31
CA GLN A 515 -30.46 -20.47 -18.30
C GLN A 515 -30.64 -19.30 -17.32
N PRO A 516 -31.12 -19.52 -16.08
CA PRO A 516 -31.34 -18.44 -15.12
C PRO A 516 -30.06 -17.67 -14.77
N TYR A 517 -28.92 -18.34 -14.64
CA TYR A 517 -27.66 -17.72 -14.30
C TYR A 517 -27.08 -16.90 -15.46
N ARG A 518 -27.10 -17.46 -16.67
CA ARG A 518 -26.69 -16.73 -17.89
C ARG A 518 -27.49 -15.44 -18.07
N ARG A 519 -28.80 -15.45 -17.78
CA ARG A 519 -29.64 -14.23 -17.81
C ARG A 519 -29.17 -13.19 -16.79
N SER A 520 -28.80 -13.61 -15.57
CA SER A 520 -28.25 -12.71 -14.55
C SER A 520 -26.93 -12.08 -14.98
N VAL A 521 -26.01 -12.86 -15.56
CA VAL A 521 -24.70 -12.34 -16.03
C VAL A 521 -24.85 -11.41 -17.26
N ILE A 522 -25.82 -11.68 -18.15
CA ILE A 522 -26.18 -10.76 -19.24
C ILE A 522 -26.68 -9.44 -18.68
N LEU A 523 -27.57 -9.48 -17.67
CA LEU A 523 -28.07 -8.29 -17.01
C LEU A 523 -26.92 -7.49 -16.39
N LEU A 524 -26.02 -8.15 -15.66
CA LEU A 524 -24.84 -7.50 -15.05
C LEU A 524 -24.03 -6.72 -16.10
N SER A 525 -23.73 -7.37 -17.22
CA SER A 525 -22.97 -6.75 -18.31
C SER A 525 -23.69 -5.53 -18.89
N LYS A 526 -25.02 -5.61 -19.06
CA LYS A 526 -25.86 -4.50 -19.53
C LYS A 526 -25.90 -3.34 -18.54
N LEU A 527 -26.10 -3.62 -17.25
CA LEU A 527 -26.16 -2.60 -16.20
C LEU A 527 -24.85 -1.80 -16.15
N LEU A 528 -23.71 -2.48 -16.28
CA LEU A 528 -22.39 -1.87 -16.24
C LEU A 528 -21.95 -1.25 -17.57
N GLY A 529 -22.86 -1.11 -18.54
CA GLY A 529 -22.60 -0.39 -19.80
C GLY A 529 -21.69 -1.14 -20.78
N VAL A 530 -21.50 -2.45 -20.60
CA VAL A 530 -20.66 -3.25 -21.48
C VAL A 530 -21.52 -3.76 -22.64
N THR A 531 -21.32 -3.21 -23.84
CA THR A 531 -21.97 -3.62 -25.10
C THR A 531 -21.14 -4.65 -25.88
N LYS A 532 -21.64 -5.14 -27.02
CA LYS A 532 -20.87 -6.07 -27.89
C LYS A 532 -19.72 -5.31 -28.54
N ASP A 533 -20.01 -4.07 -28.95
CA ASP A 533 -19.13 -3.23 -29.77
C ASP A 533 -17.99 -2.62 -28.93
N ASN A 534 -18.24 -2.30 -27.66
CA ASN A 534 -17.23 -1.69 -26.79
C ASN A 534 -16.21 -2.71 -26.23
N LEU A 535 -16.44 -4.01 -26.41
CA LEU A 535 -15.56 -5.06 -25.89
C LEU A 535 -14.40 -5.39 -26.82
N ASP A 536 -14.60 -5.21 -28.12
CA ASP A 536 -13.62 -5.53 -29.15
C ASP A 536 -12.69 -4.32 -29.46
N ASN A 537 -13.06 -3.10 -29.05
CA ASN A 537 -12.36 -1.84 -29.41
C ASN A 537 -11.45 -1.24 -28.32
N ASP A 538 -11.24 -1.92 -27.19
CA ASP A 538 -10.47 -1.38 -26.04
C ASP A 538 -10.97 0.00 -25.56
N GLU A 539 -12.25 0.31 -25.85
CA GLU A 539 -12.88 1.57 -25.49
C GLU A 539 -13.08 1.67 -23.99
N ARG A 540 -12.87 2.89 -23.47
CA ARG A 540 -12.99 3.20 -22.06
C ARG A 540 -14.41 2.89 -21.58
N LEU A 541 -14.55 1.85 -20.76
CA LEU A 541 -15.82 1.51 -20.14
C LEU A 541 -16.22 2.64 -19.20
N THR A 542 -17.27 3.37 -19.58
CA THR A 542 -17.88 4.38 -18.72
C THR A 542 -19.20 3.80 -18.24
N PRO A 543 -19.28 3.31 -16.99
CA PRO A 543 -20.55 2.89 -16.40
C PRO A 543 -21.56 4.02 -16.52
N HIS A 544 -22.84 3.67 -16.64
CA HIS A 544 -23.87 4.70 -16.65
C HIS A 544 -23.74 5.55 -15.36
N PRO A 545 -23.78 6.90 -15.42
CA PRO A 545 -23.50 7.77 -14.27
C PRO A 545 -24.46 7.62 -13.08
N CYS A 546 -25.51 6.80 -13.22
CA CYS A 546 -26.44 6.48 -12.15
C CYS A 546 -26.08 5.21 -11.37
N ILE A 547 -25.17 4.38 -11.90
CA ILE A 547 -24.68 3.20 -11.19
C ILE A 547 -23.47 3.62 -10.38
N ASP A 548 -23.68 3.80 -9.08
CA ASP A 548 -22.60 3.97 -8.14
C ASP A 548 -21.94 2.63 -7.82
N LEU A 549 -20.84 2.69 -7.07
CA LEU A 549 -20.10 1.50 -6.69
C LEU A 549 -20.95 0.52 -5.89
N ASP A 550 -21.70 1.00 -4.89
CA ASP A 550 -22.47 0.15 -3.99
C ASP A 550 -23.43 -0.72 -4.80
N LEU A 551 -24.10 -0.11 -5.80
CA LEU A 551 -24.96 -0.83 -6.73
C LEU A 551 -24.17 -1.76 -7.66
N ALA A 552 -23.00 -1.34 -8.15
CA ALA A 552 -22.17 -2.18 -9.02
C ALA A 552 -21.62 -3.42 -8.30
N GLU A 553 -21.14 -3.27 -7.06
CA GLU A 553 -20.74 -4.38 -6.18
C GLU A 553 -21.91 -5.30 -5.88
N GLY A 554 -23.06 -4.73 -5.51
CA GLY A 554 -24.29 -5.47 -5.29
C GLY A 554 -24.68 -6.29 -6.53
N CYS A 555 -24.63 -5.68 -7.71
CA CYS A 555 -24.91 -6.35 -8.97
C CYS A 555 -23.87 -7.44 -9.27
N ALA A 556 -22.57 -7.18 -9.11
CA ALA A 556 -21.53 -8.19 -9.36
C ALA A 556 -21.63 -9.38 -8.40
N LEU A 557 -21.95 -9.13 -7.12
CA LEU A 557 -22.14 -10.15 -6.10
C LEU A 557 -23.40 -10.97 -6.35
N VAL A 558 -24.53 -10.30 -6.52
CA VAL A 558 -25.85 -10.93 -6.63
C VAL A 558 -26.05 -11.58 -8.00
N LEU A 559 -25.57 -10.97 -9.09
CA LEU A 559 -25.76 -11.51 -10.44
C LEU A 559 -24.60 -12.41 -10.88
N GLY A 560 -23.40 -12.23 -10.33
CA GLY A 560 -22.20 -13.01 -10.67
C GLY A 560 -21.98 -14.21 -9.75
N LYS A 561 -22.14 -14.07 -8.42
CA LYS A 561 -21.76 -15.11 -7.43
C LYS A 561 -22.91 -15.91 -6.83
N SER A 562 -24.16 -15.45 -6.89
CA SER A 562 -25.31 -16.10 -6.24
C SER A 562 -25.46 -17.58 -6.61
N PHE A 563 -25.27 -17.92 -7.88
CA PHE A 563 -25.32 -19.30 -8.36
C PHE A 563 -24.22 -20.18 -7.74
N ALA A 564 -22.97 -19.69 -7.71
CA ALA A 564 -21.86 -20.39 -7.06
C ALA A 564 -22.13 -20.64 -5.58
N PHE A 565 -22.61 -19.64 -4.84
CA PHE A 565 -22.92 -19.79 -3.41
C PHE A 565 -24.04 -20.77 -3.12
N ALA A 566 -25.07 -20.81 -3.98
CA ALA A 566 -26.17 -21.74 -3.81
C ALA A 566 -25.69 -23.19 -3.99
N VAL A 567 -24.85 -23.45 -4.99
CA VAL A 567 -24.31 -24.78 -5.28
C VAL A 567 -23.29 -25.21 -4.21
N GLU A 568 -22.33 -24.35 -3.87
CA GLU A 568 -21.32 -24.62 -2.84
C GLU A 568 -21.98 -24.90 -1.48
N GLY A 569 -22.96 -24.08 -1.09
CA GLY A 569 -23.70 -24.22 0.16
C GLY A 569 -24.77 -25.32 0.15
N GLY A 570 -24.94 -26.06 -0.96
CA GLY A 570 -25.97 -27.11 -1.10
C GLY A 570 -27.41 -26.58 -1.00
N ARG A 571 -27.61 -25.26 -1.16
CA ARG A 571 -28.93 -24.61 -1.09
C ARG A 571 -29.55 -24.64 -2.49
N LEU A 572 -30.04 -25.78 -2.93
CA LEU A 572 -30.57 -25.97 -4.29
C LEU A 572 -32.09 -25.76 -4.41
N ASP A 573 -32.83 -25.86 -3.31
CA ASP A 573 -34.29 -25.71 -3.31
C ASP A 573 -34.74 -24.30 -3.74
N GLY A 574 -35.61 -24.19 -4.75
CA GLY A 574 -36.04 -22.88 -5.26
C GLY A 574 -34.89 -22.03 -5.84
N LEU A 575 -33.82 -22.65 -6.35
CA LEU A 575 -32.68 -21.94 -6.93
C LEU A 575 -33.08 -21.00 -8.09
N VAL A 576 -33.95 -21.47 -8.98
CA VAL A 576 -34.41 -20.70 -10.15
C VAL A 576 -35.18 -19.45 -9.71
N ASP A 577 -36.08 -19.61 -8.75
CA ASP A 577 -36.88 -18.52 -8.21
C ASP A 577 -36.00 -17.49 -7.49
N ARG A 578 -35.05 -17.94 -6.66
CA ARG A 578 -34.10 -17.04 -5.99
C ARG A 578 -33.22 -16.26 -6.96
N LEU A 579 -32.70 -16.90 -8.01
CA LEU A 579 -31.96 -16.20 -9.07
C LEU A 579 -32.83 -15.21 -9.85
N ALA A 580 -34.12 -15.49 -9.99
CA ALA A 580 -35.08 -14.57 -10.61
C ALA A 580 -35.38 -13.37 -9.69
N GLU A 581 -35.65 -13.61 -8.42
CA GLU A 581 -35.86 -12.58 -7.39
C GLU A 581 -34.63 -11.67 -7.25
N ASP A 582 -33.43 -12.25 -7.18
CA ASP A 582 -32.17 -11.51 -7.13
C ASP A 582 -32.00 -10.60 -8.35
N ARG A 583 -32.34 -11.11 -9.54
CA ARG A 583 -32.30 -10.35 -10.80
C ARG A 583 -33.30 -9.19 -10.78
N GLU A 584 -34.53 -9.44 -10.37
CA GLU A 584 -35.59 -8.42 -10.26
C GLU A 584 -35.26 -7.36 -9.22
N ARG A 585 -34.71 -7.77 -8.08
CA ARG A 585 -34.23 -6.88 -7.03
C ARG A 585 -33.15 -5.93 -7.54
N MET A 586 -32.13 -6.44 -8.22
CA MET A 586 -31.05 -5.62 -8.78
C MET A 586 -31.56 -4.70 -9.89
N LEU A 587 -32.47 -5.17 -10.74
CA LEU A 587 -33.16 -4.32 -11.72
C LEU A 587 -33.95 -3.18 -11.05
N GLY A 588 -34.69 -3.49 -9.99
CA GLY A 588 -35.44 -2.49 -9.22
C GLY A 588 -34.53 -1.42 -8.62
N GLN A 589 -33.40 -1.82 -8.05
CA GLN A 589 -32.40 -0.90 -7.51
C GLN A 589 -31.78 -0.02 -8.60
N ALA A 590 -31.41 -0.59 -9.75
CA ALA A 590 -30.86 0.15 -10.87
C ALA A 590 -31.87 1.14 -11.49
N ASN A 591 -33.13 0.73 -11.64
CA ASN A 591 -34.20 1.59 -12.13
C ASN A 591 -34.49 2.75 -11.16
N LYS A 592 -34.46 2.49 -9.86
CA LYS A 592 -34.57 3.54 -8.83
C LYS A 592 -33.41 4.54 -8.94
N ALA A 593 -32.17 4.05 -9.03
CA ALA A 593 -31.00 4.90 -9.17
C ALA A 593 -31.05 5.76 -10.45
N LEU A 594 -31.51 5.18 -11.56
CA LEU A 594 -31.73 5.88 -12.82
C LEU A 594 -32.80 6.96 -12.71
N ALA A 595 -33.92 6.69 -12.04
CA ALA A 595 -34.99 7.66 -11.82
C ALA A 595 -34.49 8.85 -10.98
N GLU A 596 -33.78 8.58 -9.87
CA GLU A 596 -33.17 9.59 -9.02
C GLU A 596 -32.12 10.44 -9.77
N TRP A 597 -31.34 9.81 -10.64
CA TRP A 597 -30.39 10.52 -11.50
C TRP A 597 -31.09 11.41 -12.52
N LYS A 598 -32.12 10.92 -13.21
CA LYS A 598 -32.92 11.71 -14.17
C LYS A 598 -33.58 12.92 -13.49
N ASP A 599 -34.10 12.74 -12.28
CA ASP A 599 -34.68 13.84 -11.49
C ASP A 599 -33.61 14.89 -11.12
N ARG A 600 -32.42 14.44 -10.69
CA ARG A 600 -31.27 15.34 -10.46
C ARG A 600 -30.88 16.12 -11.71
N GLN A 601 -30.79 15.47 -12.87
CA GLN A 601 -30.49 16.14 -14.14
C GLN A 601 -31.58 17.15 -14.54
N ARG A 602 -32.86 16.81 -14.38
CA ARG A 602 -33.97 17.75 -14.61
C ARG A 602 -33.89 18.97 -13.67
N LYS A 603 -33.53 18.76 -12.40
CA LYS A 603 -33.33 19.86 -11.44
C LYS A 603 -32.16 20.76 -11.83
N LEU A 604 -31.05 20.18 -12.31
CA LEU A 604 -29.89 20.93 -12.80
C LEU A 604 -30.21 21.70 -14.08
N ALA A 605 -30.87 21.06 -15.05
CA ALA A 605 -31.30 21.71 -16.29
C ALA A 605 -32.26 22.87 -16.03
N ARG A 606 -33.23 22.70 -15.11
CA ARG A 606 -34.12 23.79 -14.67
C ARG A 606 -33.37 24.92 -13.95
N ALA A 607 -32.30 24.61 -13.23
CA ALA A 607 -31.46 25.63 -12.61
C ALA A 607 -30.63 26.40 -13.65
N ALA A 608 -30.14 25.72 -14.69
CA ALA A 608 -29.36 26.30 -15.77
C ALA A 608 -30.19 27.12 -16.77
N ALA A 609 -31.43 26.70 -17.05
CA ALA A 609 -32.35 27.40 -17.96
C ALA A 609 -33.03 28.62 -17.32
N ARG A 610 -32.78 28.91 -16.04
CA ARG A 610 -33.23 30.17 -15.45
C ARG A 610 -32.40 31.31 -16.05
N PRO A 611 -33.04 32.35 -16.64
CA PRO A 611 -32.31 33.49 -17.14
C PRO A 611 -31.45 34.05 -16.01
N ARG A 612 -30.14 34.16 -16.26
CA ARG A 612 -29.27 34.90 -15.35
C ARG A 612 -29.77 36.34 -15.38
N PRO A 613 -30.06 36.98 -14.23
CA PRO A 613 -30.34 38.40 -14.24
C PRO A 613 -29.17 39.10 -14.93
N GLU A 614 -29.46 39.99 -15.87
CA GLU A 614 -28.43 40.83 -16.47
C GLU A 614 -27.64 41.47 -15.33
N PRO A 615 -26.29 41.43 -15.37
CA PRO A 615 -25.51 42.15 -14.38
C PRO A 615 -26.01 43.60 -14.38
N PRO A 616 -26.16 44.24 -13.20
CA PRO A 616 -26.59 45.63 -13.15
C PRO A 616 -25.67 46.43 -14.06
N THR A 617 -26.26 47.14 -15.02
CA THR A 617 -25.54 48.07 -15.88
C THR A 617 -24.74 48.97 -14.95
N PRO A 618 -23.39 49.01 -15.05
CA PRO A 618 -22.61 49.86 -14.18
C PRO A 618 -23.15 51.29 -14.33
N ALA A 619 -23.39 51.95 -13.19
CA ALA A 619 -23.82 53.34 -13.18
C ALA A 619 -22.86 54.15 -14.06
N ILE A 620 -23.46 54.96 -14.93
CA ILE A 620 -22.84 55.85 -15.89
C ILE A 620 -21.58 56.51 -15.29
N HIS A 621 -20.50 56.51 -16.08
CA HIS A 621 -19.23 57.18 -15.81
C HIS A 621 -19.39 58.43 -14.93
N CYS A 622 -18.87 58.39 -13.69
CA CYS A 622 -18.62 59.61 -12.94
C CYS A 622 -17.41 60.30 -13.59
N GLU A 623 -17.62 61.49 -14.17
CA GLU A 623 -16.48 62.35 -14.53
C GLU A 623 -15.80 62.81 -13.24
N VAL A 624 -14.50 62.55 -13.16
CA VAL A 624 -13.67 62.96 -12.03
C VAL A 624 -12.69 63.99 -12.54
N ARG A 625 -12.80 65.24 -12.07
CA ARG A 625 -11.86 66.31 -12.42
C ARG A 625 -10.83 66.47 -11.30
N ARG A 626 -9.58 66.71 -11.71
CA ARG A 626 -8.48 66.99 -10.79
C ARG A 626 -8.46 68.49 -10.51
N ASN A 627 -8.62 68.89 -9.26
CA ASN A 627 -8.57 70.30 -8.87
C ASN A 627 -7.12 70.83 -8.86
N ALA A 628 -6.96 72.14 -8.69
CA ALA A 628 -5.65 72.81 -8.70
C ALA A 628 -4.70 72.36 -7.56
N LEU A 629 -5.20 71.63 -6.57
CA LEU A 629 -4.42 71.03 -5.48
C LEU A 629 -4.06 69.55 -5.76
N GLY A 630 -4.43 69.02 -6.92
CA GLY A 630 -4.09 67.68 -7.36
C GLY A 630 -5.00 66.57 -6.85
N VAL A 631 -6.12 66.92 -6.18
CA VAL A 631 -7.11 65.97 -5.66
C VAL A 631 -8.22 65.76 -6.70
N TYR A 632 -8.65 64.52 -6.85
CA TYR A 632 -9.70 64.12 -7.77
C TYR A 632 -11.06 64.25 -7.08
N GLU A 633 -11.91 65.14 -7.58
CA GLU A 633 -13.26 65.37 -7.07
C GLU A 633 -14.30 64.91 -8.09
N ARG A 634 -15.38 64.33 -7.56
CA ARG A 634 -16.52 63.85 -8.33
C ARG A 634 -17.38 65.07 -8.74
N VAL A 635 -17.67 65.20 -10.03
CA VAL A 635 -18.63 66.19 -10.52
C VAL A 635 -20.02 65.58 -10.38
N ASP A 636 -20.80 66.05 -9.41
CA ASP A 636 -22.23 65.74 -9.32
C ASP A 636 -23.00 66.84 -10.06
N ASP A 637 -23.81 66.47 -11.07
CA ASP A 637 -24.81 67.35 -11.68
C ASP A 637 -26.03 67.53 -10.76
#